data_AF-A0A165TCH1-F1
#
_entry.id   AF-A0A165TCH1-F1
#
_cell.length_a   1.000
_cell.length_b   1.000
_cell.length_c   1.000
_cell.angle_alpha   90.00
_cell.angle_beta   90.00
_cell.angle_gamma   90.00
#
_symmetry.space_group_name_H-M   'P 1'
#
loop_
_entity.id
_entity.type
_entity.pdbx_description
1 polymer ?
#
loop_
_entity_poly.entity_id
_entity_poly.type
_entity_poly.pdbx_seq_one_letter_code
_entity_poly.pdbx_strand_id
1 'polypeptide(L)'
;MQTIETSLKTLLAQLPHPADKPALDPLVTEALSRAKTSSSPEIRRNQWEYALKKEIFVLAATEGQALKDPNTRYYDNLCDRLDLCLVFSEHDVCDKAFPFTVLFDLLETQTIASCSHIFSWIELRADRLTEGMVPQKGKALVLLRTLNDLLRRLSKIGNTTLFCGRILTFMSQVFPLGERSGVNLRGEYGPVWDGPGGKENEGKSEDQSPAKKEMIEDKMQVDEAKAEGSPEANKKEEFYNTFWSLQLPFSRPPLFAEPGTFAQFKEAVNKVLPVIKEATAKERALMGSKTSSSQPASLKRKRESEGVEDSASGEYFFAKYLTSPELLELEIADTHFRRQYLFQLLILLNHLLTFTKAAKATWLTPRNRSLQIDFTLDATDAQWVQETVTKATEELRQTTPNGRAFSETVHVILEREKNWVRWKNELCAPFDKEPWSEEVELDGEKRRVGLEEATREVRKKMRMDPEPWPHQLGSAPLTEIWEMGYRDLMDLQRPFSPGEPRDFLKKIQQEDARIQMRRTQLQKQAERVAQARAKAAAAAAPKEPPKEQAPPTEAAPPLAQARLPSSSSTPLHPSLPAKPGTVLPSSASADSVAQNSSPARASTPVQPTASSPAPAPAAPEPAPIRDQIISQYEENKQRWVWLGLRAGRDLYSSFFDVDALNHFEQYVITTETQDHNTRRFEWATPKDTNAASSRVLVTGGAGYIGSHVVYALQETRRYKVVSIDNHHNSTPKALVRVAELARNNLPADASARDKDSTEIDSYTADLTKPEEIRRVFEKYGKGGIWGIVHIAAYKAVGESTQIPLTYYANNVGATINLLRIASEFDCTRFVYSSSATVYGIPPVIPIPESTRLQAQSPYGKTKVMSETIIEDLCGAEPSRWRALSLRYFNPAGAHPSGLIGEDPRGRPGNLLPLLAQTAVGRIKDKLQVFGNDYPTPDGTCVRDYLHVLDLAKGHLLALEALAPGSKVFDNCPTEARFKAYNLGKGKGMSVLQIVEAMRKATGFDYQYDIVGRRCGDVPDLTADPALAEKELGFTAPQSLEVMCRDLWNWQTKNPNGYDGQQ
;
A
#
# COMPACT_ATOMS: atom_id res chain seq x y z
N MET A 1 -57.34 -19.74 16.98
CA MET A 1 -57.42 -18.30 16.66
C MET A 1 -57.48 -17.42 17.91
N GLN A 2 -58.58 -17.33 18.67
CA GLN A 2 -58.68 -16.43 19.83
C GLN A 2 -57.48 -16.54 20.81
N THR A 3 -57.05 -17.75 21.16
CA THR A 3 -55.85 -17.99 22.00
C THR A 3 -54.56 -17.40 21.42
N ILE A 4 -54.39 -17.43 20.10
CA ILE A 4 -53.23 -16.87 19.39
C ILE A 4 -53.31 -15.35 19.40
N GLU A 5 -54.47 -14.75 19.10
CA GLU A 5 -54.65 -13.30 19.16
C GLU A 5 -54.46 -12.74 20.58
N THR A 6 -54.95 -13.45 21.61
CA THR A 6 -54.71 -13.08 23.02
C THR A 6 -53.22 -13.16 23.36
N SER A 7 -52.54 -14.23 22.97
CA SER A 7 -51.10 -14.38 23.25
C SER A 7 -50.24 -13.36 22.50
N LEU A 8 -50.60 -13.01 21.26
CA LEU A 8 -49.93 -11.98 20.47
C LEU A 8 -50.12 -10.60 21.11
N LYS A 9 -51.33 -10.27 21.61
CA LYS A 9 -51.56 -9.02 22.33
C LYS A 9 -50.74 -8.90 23.61
N THR A 10 -50.57 -10.00 24.37
CA THR A 10 -49.68 -9.97 25.54
C THR A 10 -48.22 -9.80 25.14
N LEU A 11 -47.76 -10.46 24.06
CA LEU A 11 -46.41 -10.29 23.52
C LEU A 11 -46.14 -8.84 23.09
N LEU A 12 -47.06 -8.22 22.33
CA LEU A 12 -46.95 -6.84 21.88
C LEU A 12 -46.90 -5.84 23.05
N ALA A 13 -47.56 -6.12 24.17
CA ALA A 13 -47.52 -5.30 25.38
C ALA A 13 -46.23 -5.46 26.20
N GLN A 14 -45.40 -6.47 25.89
CA GLN A 14 -44.14 -6.79 26.57
C GLN A 14 -42.90 -6.51 25.70
N LEU A 15 -43.08 -5.89 24.53
CA LEU A 15 -41.99 -5.60 23.61
C LEU A 15 -40.96 -4.63 24.22
N PRO A 16 -39.66 -4.97 24.21
CA PRO A 16 -38.60 -4.02 24.49
C PRO A 16 -38.40 -3.07 23.30
N HIS A 17 -38.03 -1.82 23.57
CA HIS A 17 -37.61 -0.86 22.54
C HIS A 17 -36.16 -0.41 22.80
N PRO A 18 -35.22 -0.60 21.86
CA PRO A 18 -35.36 -1.31 20.58
C PRO A 18 -35.50 -2.84 20.75
N ALA A 19 -36.21 -3.48 19.83
CA ALA A 19 -36.47 -4.92 19.85
C ALA A 19 -35.37 -5.75 19.15
N ASP A 20 -34.31 -6.10 19.87
CA ASP A 20 -33.25 -6.99 19.37
C ASP A 20 -33.59 -8.48 19.58
N LYS A 21 -33.12 -9.34 18.65
CA LYS A 21 -33.33 -10.81 18.65
C LYS A 21 -33.16 -11.50 20.02
N PRO A 22 -32.05 -11.34 20.77
CA PRO A 22 -31.87 -12.03 22.06
C PRO A 22 -32.89 -11.62 23.13
N ALA A 23 -33.55 -10.46 23.00
CA ALA A 23 -34.64 -10.05 23.88
C ALA A 23 -36.01 -10.56 23.39
N LEU A 24 -36.18 -10.74 22.08
CA LEU A 24 -37.39 -11.28 21.47
C LEU A 24 -37.51 -12.81 21.57
N ASP A 25 -36.43 -13.55 21.36
CA ASP A 25 -36.41 -15.03 21.40
C ASP A 25 -37.11 -15.65 22.63
N PRO A 26 -36.84 -15.23 23.89
CA PRO A 26 -37.53 -15.77 25.06
C PRO A 26 -39.02 -15.41 25.09
N LEU A 27 -39.39 -14.18 24.71
CA LEU A 27 -40.78 -13.70 24.70
C LEU A 27 -41.62 -14.42 23.63
N VAL A 28 -41.04 -14.65 22.45
CA VAL A 28 -41.66 -15.44 21.37
C VAL A 28 -41.83 -16.89 21.82
N THR A 29 -40.80 -17.49 22.42
CA THR A 29 -40.89 -18.86 22.98
C THR A 29 -42.00 -18.98 24.02
N GLU A 30 -42.14 -17.99 24.91
CA GLU A 30 -43.22 -17.96 25.89
C GLU A 30 -44.60 -17.82 25.22
N ALA A 31 -44.77 -16.92 24.26
CA ALA A 31 -46.03 -16.74 23.52
C ALA A 31 -46.44 -18.03 22.76
N LEU A 32 -45.49 -18.72 22.13
CA LEU A 32 -45.72 -20.00 21.47
C LEU A 32 -46.15 -21.09 22.46
N SER A 33 -45.62 -21.05 23.70
CA SER A 33 -46.00 -21.98 24.77
C SER A 33 -47.45 -21.77 25.24
N ARG A 34 -47.88 -20.50 25.38
CA ARG A 34 -49.23 -20.10 25.80
C ARG A 34 -50.29 -20.39 24.73
N ALA A 35 -49.91 -20.42 23.45
CA ALA A 35 -50.81 -20.67 22.32
C ALA A 35 -50.96 -22.17 21.93
N LYS A 36 -50.38 -23.11 22.69
CA LYS A 36 -50.45 -24.55 22.40
C LYS A 36 -51.91 -25.04 22.36
N THR A 37 -52.34 -25.49 21.18
CA THR A 37 -53.69 -25.95 20.86
C THR A 37 -53.63 -27.24 20.03
N SER A 38 -54.69 -28.07 20.06
CA SER A 38 -54.75 -29.39 19.41
C SER A 38 -54.83 -29.37 17.87
N SER A 39 -54.64 -28.21 17.23
CA SER A 39 -54.64 -28.04 15.78
C SER A 39 -53.38 -28.62 15.12
N SER A 40 -53.50 -29.00 13.85
CA SER A 40 -52.36 -29.42 13.02
C SER A 40 -51.33 -28.28 12.85
N PRO A 41 -50.04 -28.61 12.63
CA PRO A 41 -48.99 -27.60 12.54
C PRO A 41 -49.19 -26.60 11.40
N GLU A 42 -49.71 -27.04 10.26
CA GLU A 42 -50.01 -26.18 9.10
C GLU A 42 -51.14 -25.18 9.38
N ILE A 43 -52.23 -25.62 10.02
CA ILE A 43 -53.32 -24.73 10.43
C ILE A 43 -52.82 -23.72 11.46
N ARG A 44 -51.88 -24.11 12.33
CA ARG A 44 -51.27 -23.22 13.33
C ARG A 44 -50.35 -22.18 12.69
N ARG A 45 -49.53 -22.56 11.70
CA ARG A 45 -48.71 -21.66 10.87
C ARG A 45 -49.58 -20.57 10.26
N ASN A 46 -50.62 -20.96 9.50
CA ASN A 46 -51.52 -20.03 8.81
C ASN A 46 -52.24 -19.07 9.80
N GLN A 47 -52.58 -19.54 11.01
CA GLN A 47 -53.19 -18.70 12.05
C GLN A 47 -52.20 -17.67 12.63
N TRP A 48 -50.93 -18.02 12.82
CA TRP A 48 -49.89 -17.08 13.26
C TRP A 48 -49.54 -16.06 12.17
N GLU A 49 -49.35 -16.51 10.94
CA GLU A 49 -49.08 -15.64 9.79
C GLU A 49 -50.19 -14.61 9.58
N TYR A 50 -51.46 -15.05 9.63
CA TYR A 50 -52.61 -14.15 9.55
C TYR A 50 -52.65 -13.15 10.73
N ALA A 51 -52.39 -13.60 11.97
CA ALA A 51 -52.42 -12.73 13.15
C ALA A 51 -51.32 -11.66 13.10
N LEU A 52 -50.07 -12.05 12.78
CA LEU A 52 -48.94 -11.15 12.65
C LEU A 52 -49.15 -10.14 11.51
N LYS A 53 -49.58 -10.62 10.34
CA LYS A 53 -49.88 -9.76 9.19
C LYS A 53 -50.99 -8.76 9.55
N LYS A 54 -52.09 -9.20 10.17
CA LYS A 54 -53.20 -8.34 10.60
C LYS A 54 -52.74 -7.19 11.50
N GLU A 55 -51.92 -7.44 12.52
CA GLU A 55 -51.41 -6.38 13.41
C GLU A 55 -50.50 -5.38 12.66
N ILE A 56 -49.66 -5.85 11.74
CA ILE A 56 -48.84 -4.97 10.88
C ILE A 56 -49.72 -4.07 10.00
N PHE A 57 -50.73 -4.62 9.33
CA PHE A 57 -51.58 -3.84 8.43
C PHE A 57 -52.54 -2.89 9.16
N VAL A 58 -52.97 -3.23 10.39
CA VAL A 58 -53.71 -2.31 11.26
C VAL A 58 -52.85 -1.12 11.67
N LEU A 59 -51.56 -1.35 12.01
CA LEU A 59 -50.62 -0.25 12.25
C LEU A 59 -50.39 0.56 10.96
N ALA A 60 -50.11 -0.11 9.84
CA ALA A 60 -49.81 0.51 8.55
C ALA A 60 -50.91 1.46 8.04
N ALA A 61 -52.17 1.17 8.35
CA ALA A 61 -53.31 2.04 8.04
C ALA A 61 -53.27 3.42 8.74
N THR A 62 -52.43 3.60 9.77
CA THR A 62 -52.25 4.87 10.49
C THR A 62 -51.18 5.79 9.89
N GLU A 63 -50.48 5.36 8.83
CA GLU A 63 -49.40 6.10 8.15
C GLU A 63 -49.77 7.57 7.87
N GLY A 64 -50.95 7.83 7.31
CA GLY A 64 -51.39 9.18 6.94
C GLY A 64 -51.63 10.14 8.11
N GLN A 65 -51.68 9.63 9.35
CA GLN A 65 -51.64 10.43 10.58
C GLN A 65 -50.19 10.61 11.05
N ALA A 66 -49.39 9.55 11.02
CA ALA A 66 -47.98 9.56 11.40
C ALA A 66 -47.13 10.54 10.55
N LEU A 67 -47.36 10.60 9.23
CA LEU A 67 -46.66 11.53 8.32
C LEU A 67 -46.88 13.02 8.63
N LYS A 68 -47.83 13.37 9.52
CA LYS A 68 -48.10 14.75 9.96
C LYS A 68 -47.48 15.09 11.30
N ASP A 69 -46.93 14.11 12.02
CA ASP A 69 -46.29 14.29 13.33
C ASP A 69 -44.77 14.02 13.24
N PRO A 70 -43.92 15.04 13.36
CA PRO A 70 -42.47 14.87 13.26
C PRO A 70 -41.86 14.06 14.43
N ASN A 71 -42.59 13.82 15.52
CA ASN A 71 -42.15 13.01 16.67
C ASN A 71 -42.82 11.62 16.73
N THR A 72 -43.37 11.15 15.61
CA THR A 72 -44.12 9.89 15.57
C THR A 72 -43.26 8.67 15.90
N ARG A 73 -43.74 7.81 16.82
CA ARG A 73 -43.18 6.47 17.08
C ARG A 73 -43.70 5.40 16.12
N TYR A 74 -44.36 5.80 15.02
CA TYR A 74 -44.93 4.88 14.04
C TYR A 74 -43.89 3.93 13.44
N TYR A 75 -42.77 4.48 12.96
CA TYR A 75 -41.72 3.69 12.32
C TYR A 75 -41.00 2.75 13.30
N ASP A 76 -40.74 3.19 14.54
CA ASP A 76 -40.17 2.34 15.60
C ASP A 76 -41.09 1.13 15.83
N ASN A 77 -42.37 1.39 16.09
CA ASN A 77 -43.36 0.34 16.31
C ASN A 77 -43.45 -0.61 15.12
N LEU A 78 -43.43 -0.10 13.89
CA LEU A 78 -43.47 -0.91 12.67
C LEU A 78 -42.24 -1.82 12.55
N CYS A 79 -41.05 -1.31 12.88
CA CYS A 79 -39.82 -2.11 12.94
C CYS A 79 -39.94 -3.26 13.94
N ASP A 80 -40.46 -3.02 15.15
CA ASP A 80 -40.61 -4.09 16.16
C ASP A 80 -41.54 -5.22 15.69
N ARG A 81 -42.62 -4.90 14.94
CA ARG A 81 -43.53 -5.94 14.39
C ARG A 81 -42.89 -6.68 13.21
N LEU A 82 -42.06 -6.01 12.41
CA LEU A 82 -41.28 -6.67 11.35
C LEU A 82 -40.20 -7.60 11.94
N ASP A 83 -39.52 -7.18 13.02
CA ASP A 83 -38.57 -8.02 13.76
C ASP A 83 -39.27 -9.21 14.43
N LEU A 84 -40.50 -9.06 14.95
CA LEU A 84 -41.31 -10.21 15.37
C LEU A 84 -41.58 -11.19 14.22
N CYS A 85 -42.04 -10.71 13.05
CA CYS A 85 -42.26 -11.58 11.88
C CYS A 85 -40.98 -12.34 11.48
N LEU A 86 -39.82 -11.68 11.58
CA LEU A 86 -38.52 -12.29 11.30
C LEU A 86 -38.20 -13.40 12.31
N VAL A 87 -38.33 -13.15 13.63
CA VAL A 87 -38.09 -14.15 14.68
C VAL A 87 -39.07 -15.34 14.58
N PHE A 88 -40.37 -15.11 14.35
CA PHE A 88 -41.34 -16.20 14.15
C PHE A 88 -41.02 -17.10 12.93
N SER A 89 -40.35 -16.55 11.92
CA SER A 89 -39.90 -17.29 10.74
C SER A 89 -38.56 -18.02 10.98
N GLU A 90 -37.69 -17.46 11.83
CA GLU A 90 -36.45 -18.11 12.29
C GLU A 90 -36.73 -19.31 13.23
N HIS A 91 -37.82 -19.29 13.99
CA HIS A 91 -38.29 -20.41 14.83
C HIS A 91 -39.09 -21.49 14.05
N ASP A 92 -39.09 -21.45 12.71
CA ASP A 92 -39.84 -22.37 11.82
C ASP A 92 -41.37 -22.40 12.05
N VAL A 93 -41.94 -21.40 12.75
CA VAL A 93 -43.39 -21.28 13.01
C VAL A 93 -44.12 -20.75 11.80
N CYS A 94 -43.56 -19.72 11.16
CA CYS A 94 -44.00 -19.16 9.88
C CYS A 94 -43.14 -19.68 8.72
N ASP A 95 -43.62 -19.57 7.49
CA ASP A 95 -42.84 -19.88 6.29
C ASP A 95 -41.61 -18.97 6.15
N LYS A 96 -40.49 -19.49 5.64
CA LYS A 96 -39.23 -18.71 5.51
C LYS A 96 -39.29 -17.56 4.52
N ALA A 97 -40.30 -17.54 3.64
CA ALA A 97 -40.60 -16.42 2.75
C ALA A 97 -41.65 -15.44 3.32
N PHE A 98 -42.32 -15.78 4.44
CA PHE A 98 -43.39 -14.96 5.02
C PHE A 98 -42.97 -13.49 5.29
N PRO A 99 -41.77 -13.18 5.84
CA PRO A 99 -41.34 -11.79 6.02
C PRO A 99 -41.25 -11.02 4.69
N PHE A 100 -40.81 -11.68 3.62
CA PHE A 100 -40.72 -11.06 2.29
C PHE A 100 -42.09 -10.80 1.66
N THR A 101 -43.07 -11.70 1.88
CA THR A 101 -44.46 -11.48 1.47
C THR A 101 -45.08 -10.29 2.22
N VAL A 102 -44.85 -10.19 3.53
CA VAL A 102 -45.31 -9.04 4.33
C VAL A 102 -44.65 -7.73 3.86
N LEU A 103 -43.34 -7.74 3.59
CA LEU A 103 -42.63 -6.58 3.04
C LEU A 103 -43.13 -6.19 1.65
N PHE A 104 -43.45 -7.15 0.78
CA PHE A 104 -44.03 -6.89 -0.55
C PHE A 104 -45.34 -6.12 -0.43
N ASP A 105 -46.30 -6.68 0.31
CA ASP A 105 -47.62 -6.08 0.51
C ASP A 105 -47.53 -4.71 1.23
N LEU A 106 -46.59 -4.56 2.18
CA LEU A 106 -46.39 -3.32 2.92
C LEU A 106 -45.78 -2.22 2.05
N LEU A 107 -44.75 -2.54 1.25
CA LEU A 107 -44.13 -1.58 0.34
C LEU A 107 -45.11 -1.16 -0.77
N GLU A 108 -45.95 -2.08 -1.27
CA GLU A 108 -46.98 -1.76 -2.28
C GLU A 108 -48.04 -0.77 -1.74
N THR A 109 -48.43 -0.91 -0.47
CA THR A 109 -49.51 -0.12 0.15
C THR A 109 -49.08 1.21 0.77
N GLN A 110 -47.80 1.39 1.12
CA GLN A 110 -47.28 2.60 1.78
C GLN A 110 -46.82 3.68 0.79
N THR A 111 -46.72 4.93 1.25
CA THR A 111 -46.16 6.04 0.47
C THR A 111 -44.66 5.87 0.20
N ILE A 112 -44.14 6.58 -0.81
CA ILE A 112 -42.70 6.56 -1.18
C ILE A 112 -41.81 7.00 0.00
N ALA A 113 -42.26 7.96 0.81
CA ALA A 113 -41.54 8.43 1.99
C ALA A 113 -41.38 7.29 3.02
N SER A 114 -42.49 6.64 3.40
CA SER A 114 -42.45 5.49 4.31
C SER A 114 -41.72 4.29 3.73
N CYS A 115 -41.78 4.05 2.41
CA CYS A 115 -40.97 3.01 1.76
C CYS A 115 -39.47 3.23 1.99
N SER A 116 -38.99 4.48 2.02
CA SER A 116 -37.58 4.79 2.34
C SER A 116 -37.21 4.44 3.79
N HIS A 117 -38.12 4.65 4.74
CA HIS A 117 -37.93 4.25 6.15
C HIS A 117 -37.98 2.72 6.33
N ILE A 118 -38.95 2.04 5.71
CA ILE A 118 -39.06 0.57 5.72
C ILE A 118 -37.82 -0.06 5.06
N PHE A 119 -37.30 0.54 4.00
CA PHE A 119 -36.07 0.07 3.36
C PHE A 119 -34.83 0.22 4.25
N SER A 120 -34.76 1.24 5.11
CA SER A 120 -33.71 1.34 6.14
C SER A 120 -33.75 0.16 7.13
N TRP A 121 -34.94 -0.36 7.46
CA TRP A 121 -35.04 -1.59 8.28
C TRP A 121 -34.55 -2.83 7.50
N ILE A 122 -34.85 -2.91 6.18
CA ILE A 122 -34.33 -4.00 5.32
C ILE A 122 -32.80 -3.98 5.27
N GLU A 123 -32.17 -2.80 5.10
CA GLU A 123 -30.71 -2.64 5.16
C GLU A 123 -30.16 -3.06 6.54
N LEU A 124 -30.78 -2.64 7.64
CA LEU A 124 -30.36 -2.97 9.02
C LEU A 124 -30.54 -4.45 9.42
N ARG A 125 -31.33 -5.22 8.65
CA ARG A 125 -31.61 -6.64 8.89
C ARG A 125 -31.14 -7.56 7.76
N ALA A 126 -30.30 -7.04 6.86
CA ALA A 126 -29.82 -7.71 5.65
C ALA A 126 -29.30 -9.14 5.91
N ASP A 127 -28.40 -9.30 6.89
CA ASP A 127 -27.75 -10.58 7.20
C ASP A 127 -28.77 -11.66 7.63
N ARG A 128 -29.76 -11.29 8.46
CA ARG A 128 -30.82 -12.19 8.93
C ARG A 128 -31.84 -12.52 7.84
N LEU A 129 -32.20 -11.54 7.02
CA LEU A 129 -33.11 -11.73 5.90
C LEU A 129 -32.51 -12.68 4.85
N THR A 130 -31.24 -12.46 4.49
CA THR A 130 -30.52 -13.22 3.45
C THR A 130 -29.96 -14.57 3.91
N GLU A 131 -30.03 -14.90 5.20
CA GLU A 131 -29.59 -16.21 5.71
C GLU A 131 -30.28 -17.38 4.97
N GLY A 132 -29.48 -18.32 4.45
CA GLY A 132 -29.96 -19.46 3.67
C GLY A 132 -30.60 -19.12 2.32
N MET A 133 -30.42 -17.89 1.82
CA MET A 133 -30.98 -17.46 0.53
C MET A 133 -30.23 -18.10 -0.64
N VAL A 134 -30.93 -18.92 -1.43
CA VAL A 134 -30.42 -19.49 -2.69
C VAL A 134 -30.91 -18.62 -3.86
N PRO A 135 -30.03 -18.11 -4.73
CA PRO A 135 -30.45 -17.32 -5.89
C PRO A 135 -31.47 -18.06 -6.78
N GLN A 136 -32.36 -17.29 -7.41
CA GLN A 136 -33.45 -17.78 -8.27
C GLN A 136 -34.50 -18.68 -7.59
N LYS A 137 -34.45 -18.88 -6.25
CA LYS A 137 -35.42 -19.71 -5.50
C LYS A 137 -35.88 -19.04 -4.19
N GLY A 138 -37.09 -19.38 -3.74
CA GLY A 138 -37.62 -19.00 -2.42
C GLY A 138 -37.49 -17.49 -2.12
N LYS A 139 -36.92 -17.16 -0.96
CA LYS A 139 -36.64 -15.80 -0.47
C LYS A 139 -36.11 -14.86 -1.56
N ALA A 140 -35.13 -15.32 -2.35
CA ALA A 140 -34.42 -14.51 -3.34
C ALA A 140 -35.37 -13.96 -4.42
N LEU A 141 -36.30 -14.78 -4.89
CA LEU A 141 -37.22 -14.41 -5.97
C LEU A 141 -38.27 -13.41 -5.48
N VAL A 142 -38.78 -13.58 -4.25
CA VAL A 142 -39.75 -12.65 -3.64
C VAL A 142 -39.09 -11.29 -3.39
N LEU A 143 -37.89 -11.27 -2.82
CA LEU A 143 -37.12 -10.04 -2.62
C LEU A 143 -36.81 -9.33 -3.94
N LEU A 144 -36.31 -10.07 -4.94
CA LEU A 144 -36.00 -9.52 -6.27
C LEU A 144 -37.24 -8.91 -6.93
N ARG A 145 -38.40 -9.57 -6.84
CA ARG A 145 -39.67 -9.04 -7.35
C ARG A 145 -40.06 -7.75 -6.63
N THR A 146 -40.07 -7.78 -5.29
CA THR A 146 -40.42 -6.65 -4.42
C THR A 146 -39.61 -5.40 -4.74
N LEU A 147 -38.28 -5.53 -4.84
CA LEU A 147 -37.40 -4.39 -5.08
C LEU A 147 -37.50 -3.87 -6.52
N ASN A 148 -37.73 -4.75 -7.51
CA ASN A 148 -38.00 -4.33 -8.88
C ASN A 148 -39.36 -3.63 -9.05
N ASP A 149 -40.40 -4.05 -8.32
CA ASP A 149 -41.70 -3.37 -8.30
C ASP A 149 -41.62 -2.01 -7.57
N LEU A 150 -40.81 -1.91 -6.51
CA LEU A 150 -40.51 -0.62 -5.86
C LEU A 150 -39.75 0.31 -6.81
N LEU A 151 -38.70 -0.16 -7.49
CA LEU A 151 -37.95 0.61 -8.50
C LEU A 151 -38.84 1.09 -9.66
N ARG A 152 -39.87 0.32 -10.04
CA ARG A 152 -40.88 0.74 -11.04
C ARG A 152 -41.78 1.88 -10.56
N ARG A 153 -42.01 2.02 -9.25
CA ARG A 153 -42.88 3.06 -8.65
C ARG A 153 -42.17 4.39 -8.39
N LEU A 154 -40.84 4.44 -8.47
CA LEU A 154 -40.05 5.64 -8.18
C LEU A 154 -39.85 6.49 -9.44
N SER A 155 -40.24 7.77 -9.37
CA SER A 155 -39.79 8.78 -10.34
C SER A 155 -38.27 8.91 -10.24
N LYS A 156 -37.54 8.92 -11.36
CA LYS A 156 -36.07 8.92 -11.38
C LYS A 156 -35.50 10.35 -11.30
N ILE A 157 -36.02 11.17 -10.36
CA ILE A 157 -35.82 12.62 -10.29
C ILE A 157 -35.56 13.05 -8.83
N GLY A 158 -34.48 13.79 -8.57
CA GLY A 158 -34.20 14.37 -7.24
C GLY A 158 -34.02 13.31 -6.14
N ASN A 159 -34.70 13.49 -5.00
CA ASN A 159 -34.51 12.66 -3.80
C ASN A 159 -34.80 11.17 -4.02
N THR A 160 -35.71 10.81 -4.92
CA THR A 160 -36.01 9.42 -5.27
C THR A 160 -34.89 8.76 -6.09
N THR A 161 -34.03 9.52 -6.76
CA THR A 161 -32.82 8.99 -7.42
C THR A 161 -31.83 8.41 -6.41
N LEU A 162 -31.63 9.07 -5.26
CA LEU A 162 -30.83 8.55 -4.16
C LEU A 162 -31.43 7.27 -3.58
N PHE A 163 -32.76 7.19 -3.49
CA PHE A 163 -33.46 6.00 -3.02
C PHE A 163 -33.35 4.82 -4.01
N CYS A 164 -33.49 5.07 -5.31
CA CYS A 164 -33.16 4.07 -6.35
C CYS A 164 -31.72 3.57 -6.22
N GLY A 165 -30.77 4.47 -5.94
CA GLY A 165 -29.37 4.14 -5.69
C GLY A 165 -29.19 3.16 -4.52
N ARG A 166 -29.82 3.45 -3.36
CA ARG A 166 -29.82 2.55 -2.19
C ARG A 166 -30.35 1.16 -2.54
N ILE A 167 -31.50 1.08 -3.21
CA ILE A 167 -32.12 -0.20 -3.60
C ILE A 167 -31.18 -1.02 -4.52
N LEU A 168 -30.58 -0.38 -5.53
CA LEU A 168 -29.65 -1.03 -6.44
C LEU A 168 -28.34 -1.47 -5.75
N THR A 169 -27.81 -0.65 -4.83
CA THR A 169 -26.62 -1.01 -4.04
C THR A 169 -26.88 -2.22 -3.14
N PHE A 170 -28.01 -2.23 -2.42
CA PHE A 170 -28.44 -3.39 -1.63
C PHE A 170 -28.59 -4.65 -2.49
N MET A 171 -29.25 -4.55 -3.65
CA MET A 171 -29.37 -5.69 -4.58
C MET A 171 -27.99 -6.22 -5.01
N SER A 172 -27.02 -5.35 -5.31
CA SER A 172 -25.67 -5.79 -5.69
C SER A 172 -24.85 -6.42 -4.55
N GLN A 173 -25.20 -6.17 -3.29
CA GLN A 173 -24.62 -6.86 -2.13
C GLN A 173 -25.25 -8.23 -1.90
N VAL A 174 -26.57 -8.32 -2.12
CA VAL A 174 -27.38 -9.51 -1.81
C VAL A 174 -27.29 -10.60 -2.88
N PHE A 175 -27.11 -10.25 -4.16
CA PHE A 175 -27.01 -11.21 -5.27
C PHE A 175 -25.54 -11.41 -5.72
N PRO A 176 -24.99 -12.64 -5.66
CA PRO A 176 -23.60 -12.90 -6.06
C PRO A 176 -23.31 -12.52 -7.51
N LEU A 177 -22.10 -11.99 -7.77
CA LEU A 177 -21.70 -11.51 -9.10
C LEU A 177 -21.59 -12.62 -10.17
N GLY A 178 -21.51 -13.89 -9.76
CA GLY A 178 -21.57 -15.05 -10.66
C GLY A 178 -22.99 -15.45 -11.07
N GLU A 179 -24.01 -14.69 -10.67
CA GLU A 179 -25.42 -14.98 -10.89
C GLU A 179 -26.09 -13.94 -11.81
N ARG A 180 -27.14 -14.36 -12.52
CA ARG A 180 -27.82 -13.56 -13.56
C ARG A 180 -28.52 -12.31 -13.03
N SER A 181 -28.88 -12.29 -11.75
CA SER A 181 -29.50 -11.13 -11.10
C SER A 181 -28.46 -10.20 -10.45
N GLY A 182 -27.23 -10.67 -10.21
CA GLY A 182 -26.13 -9.87 -9.68
C GLY A 182 -25.37 -9.08 -10.77
N VAL A 183 -25.29 -9.60 -11.99
CA VAL A 183 -24.65 -8.93 -13.15
C VAL A 183 -25.54 -9.02 -14.40
N ASN A 184 -25.70 -7.89 -15.10
CA ASN A 184 -26.35 -7.82 -16.42
C ASN A 184 -25.56 -8.63 -17.47
N LEU A 185 -25.75 -9.96 -17.52
CA LEU A 185 -25.06 -10.84 -18.47
C LEU A 185 -25.45 -10.58 -19.92
N ARG A 186 -26.65 -10.05 -20.17
CA ARG A 186 -27.17 -9.77 -21.52
C ARG A 186 -26.44 -8.63 -22.23
N GLY A 187 -25.83 -7.72 -21.48
CA GLY A 187 -25.25 -6.51 -22.06
C GLY A 187 -26.31 -5.55 -22.59
N GLU A 188 -27.51 -5.58 -22.00
CA GLU A 188 -28.50 -4.52 -22.23
C GLU A 188 -27.87 -3.18 -21.84
N TYR A 189 -27.89 -2.21 -22.76
CA TYR A 189 -27.27 -0.90 -22.55
C TYR A 189 -28.13 -0.03 -21.61
N GLY A 190 -27.63 1.15 -21.25
CA GLY A 190 -28.32 2.08 -20.36
C GLY A 190 -29.67 2.58 -20.90
N PRO A 191 -30.36 3.49 -20.18
CA PRO A 191 -31.58 4.10 -20.66
C PRO A 191 -31.37 4.72 -22.05
N VAL A 192 -32.34 4.50 -22.94
CA VAL A 192 -32.27 4.92 -24.34
C VAL A 192 -32.27 6.45 -24.42
N TRP A 193 -31.53 7.00 -25.38
CA TRP A 193 -31.59 8.42 -25.69
C TRP A 193 -32.90 8.76 -26.43
N ASP A 194 -33.83 9.41 -25.73
CA ASP A 194 -35.15 9.80 -26.27
C ASP A 194 -35.13 11.10 -27.12
N GLY A 195 -33.95 11.65 -27.37
CA GLY A 195 -33.77 12.93 -28.08
C GLY A 195 -33.85 14.17 -27.17
N PRO A 196 -33.43 15.34 -27.68
CA PRO A 196 -33.56 16.60 -26.95
C PRO A 196 -35.04 16.93 -26.70
N GLY A 197 -35.41 17.13 -25.43
CA GLY A 197 -36.80 17.43 -25.05
C GLY A 197 -37.74 16.22 -25.00
N GLY A 198 -37.21 14.99 -24.88
CA GLY A 198 -38.01 13.77 -24.72
C GLY A 198 -39.04 13.88 -23.60
N LYS A 199 -40.33 13.86 -23.97
CA LYS A 199 -41.45 13.88 -23.01
C LYS A 199 -41.48 12.57 -22.22
N GLU A 200 -41.61 12.66 -20.90
CA GLU A 200 -41.91 11.51 -20.05
C GLU A 200 -43.27 10.91 -20.45
N ASN A 201 -43.25 9.80 -21.20
CA ASN A 201 -44.45 9.11 -21.61
C ASN A 201 -44.21 7.60 -21.81
N GLU A 202 -43.67 6.93 -20.79
CA GLU A 202 -43.74 5.46 -20.67
C GLU A 202 -45.18 5.02 -20.29
N GLY A 203 -46.14 5.34 -21.14
CA GLY A 203 -47.44 4.68 -21.18
C GLY A 203 -47.35 3.49 -22.14
N LYS A 204 -47.44 2.26 -21.61
CA LYS A 204 -47.38 1.03 -22.42
C LYS A 204 -48.41 1.06 -23.55
N SER A 205 -47.97 0.69 -24.75
CA SER A 205 -48.85 0.45 -25.89
C SER A 205 -49.63 -0.85 -25.72
N GLU A 206 -50.83 -0.78 -25.17
CA GLU A 206 -51.84 -1.85 -25.30
C GLU A 206 -53.26 -1.26 -25.38
N ASP A 207 -53.94 -1.67 -26.45
CA ASP A 207 -55.37 -1.54 -26.79
C ASP A 207 -56.03 -0.19 -27.16
N GLN A 208 -57.07 -0.29 -27.99
CA GLN A 208 -57.76 0.81 -28.67
C GLN A 208 -59.09 1.18 -27.99
N SER A 209 -59.35 2.47 -27.75
CA SER A 209 -60.67 3.11 -27.96
C SER A 209 -60.65 4.63 -27.66
N PRO A 210 -61.54 5.44 -28.29
CA PRO A 210 -61.48 6.90 -28.16
C PRO A 210 -62.47 7.45 -27.10
N ALA A 211 -61.97 8.22 -26.14
CA ALA A 211 -62.78 9.02 -25.23
C ALA A 211 -62.25 10.47 -25.12
N LYS A 212 -63.16 11.41 -24.86
CA LYS A 212 -62.94 12.86 -25.02
C LYS A 212 -62.29 13.51 -23.79
N LYS A 213 -61.52 14.58 -24.07
CA LYS A 213 -61.36 15.84 -23.31
C LYS A 213 -61.75 15.82 -21.82
N GLU A 214 -60.86 16.37 -21.00
CA GLU A 214 -61.12 17.72 -20.47
C GLU A 214 -59.83 18.53 -20.29
N MET A 215 -59.97 19.86 -20.35
CA MET A 215 -58.84 20.81 -20.28
C MET A 215 -58.85 21.47 -18.92
N ILE A 216 -57.67 21.68 -18.34
CA ILE A 216 -57.43 22.87 -17.51
C ILE A 216 -56.22 23.57 -18.11
N GLU A 217 -56.48 24.67 -18.81
CA GLU A 217 -55.45 25.62 -19.21
C GLU A 217 -55.03 26.40 -17.96
N ASP A 218 -53.73 26.59 -17.77
CA ASP A 218 -53.25 27.80 -17.11
C ASP A 218 -52.17 28.42 -18.01
N LYS A 219 -52.60 29.36 -18.84
CA LYS A 219 -51.76 30.06 -19.83
C LYS A 219 -51.20 31.32 -19.19
N MET A 220 -49.88 31.43 -19.14
CA MET A 220 -49.24 32.71 -19.42
C MET A 220 -48.73 32.69 -20.86
N GLN A 221 -49.45 33.39 -21.74
CA GLN A 221 -48.99 33.69 -23.09
C GLN A 221 -47.95 34.81 -23.03
N VAL A 222 -46.84 34.62 -23.74
CA VAL A 222 -46.04 35.72 -24.30
C VAL A 222 -45.82 35.37 -25.78
N ASP A 223 -46.01 36.33 -26.67
CA ASP A 223 -46.14 36.08 -28.11
C ASP A 223 -44.85 35.61 -28.78
N GLU A 224 -44.89 34.45 -29.44
CA GLU A 224 -43.87 34.06 -30.42
C GLU A 224 -44.10 34.81 -31.75
N ALA A 225 -43.47 35.97 -31.88
CA ALA A 225 -43.32 36.62 -33.17
C ALA A 225 -42.35 35.79 -34.05
N LYS A 226 -42.84 35.25 -35.16
CA LYS A 226 -42.00 34.62 -36.20
C LYS A 226 -40.97 35.63 -36.73
N ALA A 227 -39.72 35.48 -36.32
CA ALA A 227 -38.58 36.12 -36.96
C ALA A 227 -37.91 35.14 -37.92
N GLU A 228 -37.69 35.55 -39.17
CA GLU A 228 -36.93 34.76 -40.14
C GLU A 228 -35.47 34.67 -39.68
N GLY A 229 -34.98 33.43 -39.48
CA GLY A 229 -33.70 33.16 -38.83
C GLY A 229 -32.50 33.74 -39.59
N SER A 230 -31.59 34.38 -38.85
CA SER A 230 -30.32 34.84 -39.42
C SER A 230 -29.46 33.64 -39.86
N PRO A 231 -28.50 33.82 -40.81
CA PRO A 231 -27.60 32.74 -41.25
C PRO A 231 -26.73 32.14 -40.13
N GLU A 232 -26.65 32.82 -38.99
CA GLU A 232 -25.90 32.43 -37.81
C GLU A 232 -26.75 31.56 -36.86
N ALA A 233 -28.06 31.85 -36.74
CA ALA A 233 -29.00 31.02 -35.98
C ALA A 233 -29.11 29.60 -36.58
N ASN A 234 -29.29 29.49 -37.90
CA ASN A 234 -29.39 28.20 -38.58
C ASN A 234 -28.13 27.33 -38.40
N LYS A 235 -26.94 27.93 -38.30
CA LYS A 235 -25.69 27.20 -38.04
C LYS A 235 -25.59 26.68 -36.61
N LYS A 236 -26.09 27.44 -35.62
CA LYS A 236 -26.17 26.98 -34.22
C LYS A 236 -27.14 25.81 -34.10
N GLU A 237 -28.28 25.88 -34.78
CA GLU A 237 -29.26 24.79 -34.83
C GLU A 237 -28.71 23.52 -35.52
N GLU A 238 -28.02 23.65 -36.66
CA GLU A 238 -27.35 22.53 -37.33
C GLU A 238 -26.29 21.87 -36.44
N PHE A 239 -25.46 22.67 -35.76
CA PHE A 239 -24.45 22.15 -34.84
C PHE A 239 -25.07 21.48 -33.61
N TYR A 240 -26.11 22.08 -33.02
CA TYR A 240 -26.86 21.52 -31.89
C TYR A 240 -27.42 20.13 -32.23
N ASN A 241 -28.12 20.02 -33.37
CA ASN A 241 -28.66 18.75 -33.84
C ASN A 241 -27.56 17.72 -34.14
N THR A 242 -26.44 18.16 -34.73
CA THR A 242 -25.26 17.31 -34.96
C THR A 242 -24.66 16.79 -33.65
N PHE A 243 -24.47 17.66 -32.65
CA PHE A 243 -23.91 17.27 -31.35
C PHE A 243 -24.79 16.25 -30.62
N TRP A 244 -26.09 16.54 -30.49
CA TRP A 244 -27.00 15.65 -29.76
C TRP A 244 -27.33 14.36 -30.51
N SER A 245 -27.17 14.31 -31.84
CA SER A 245 -27.24 13.05 -32.60
C SER A 245 -26.22 12.01 -32.14
N LEU A 246 -25.07 12.42 -31.61
CA LEU A 246 -24.03 11.51 -31.10
C LEU A 246 -24.45 10.73 -29.84
N GLN A 247 -25.42 11.24 -29.06
CA GLN A 247 -25.87 10.56 -27.85
C GLN A 247 -26.68 9.29 -28.15
N LEU A 248 -27.30 9.18 -29.33
CA LEU A 248 -27.99 7.96 -29.74
C LEU A 248 -27.03 6.76 -29.88
N PRO A 249 -25.94 6.79 -30.68
CA PRO A 249 -24.96 5.71 -30.71
C PRO A 249 -24.15 5.55 -29.41
N PHE A 250 -23.99 6.58 -28.57
CA PHE A 250 -23.43 6.41 -27.22
C PHE A 250 -24.36 5.59 -26.31
N SER A 251 -25.67 5.82 -26.35
CA SER A 251 -26.66 5.07 -25.54
C SER A 251 -26.94 3.67 -26.10
N ARG A 252 -26.89 3.47 -27.42
CA ARG A 252 -27.23 2.21 -28.10
C ARG A 252 -26.20 1.83 -29.19
N PRO A 253 -25.00 1.37 -28.82
CA PRO A 253 -23.98 0.89 -29.76
C PRO A 253 -24.44 -0.19 -30.77
N PRO A 254 -25.41 -1.08 -30.49
CA PRO A 254 -25.89 -2.03 -31.49
C PRO A 254 -26.45 -1.43 -32.79
N LEU A 255 -26.81 -0.13 -32.80
CA LEU A 255 -27.24 0.58 -34.01
C LEU A 255 -26.15 0.63 -35.10
N PHE A 256 -24.88 0.40 -34.78
CA PHE A 256 -23.82 0.31 -35.80
C PHE A 256 -23.97 -0.89 -36.75
N ALA A 257 -24.79 -1.91 -36.40
CA ALA A 257 -25.15 -2.98 -37.32
C ALA A 257 -26.05 -2.48 -38.48
N GLU A 258 -26.70 -1.32 -38.34
CA GLU A 258 -27.53 -0.74 -39.40
C GLU A 258 -26.65 -0.05 -40.46
N PRO A 259 -26.87 -0.29 -41.78
CA PRO A 259 -26.07 0.32 -42.83
C PRO A 259 -26.10 1.84 -42.81
N GLY A 260 -24.92 2.47 -42.78
CA GLY A 260 -24.75 3.92 -42.84
C GLY A 260 -24.63 4.62 -41.48
N THR A 261 -25.10 4.02 -40.38
CA THR A 261 -25.03 4.62 -39.03
C THR A 261 -23.60 4.98 -38.61
N PHE A 262 -22.63 4.11 -38.89
CA PHE A 262 -21.22 4.39 -38.61
C PHE A 262 -20.66 5.55 -39.43
N ALA A 263 -21.11 5.73 -40.68
CA ALA A 263 -20.67 6.85 -41.53
C ALA A 263 -21.22 8.20 -41.03
N GLN A 264 -22.48 8.23 -40.60
CA GLN A 264 -23.10 9.42 -39.98
C GLN A 264 -22.42 9.78 -38.65
N PHE A 265 -22.15 8.79 -37.78
CA PHE A 265 -21.39 8.99 -36.55
C PHE A 265 -19.98 9.55 -36.83
N LYS A 266 -19.28 9.00 -37.82
CA LYS A 266 -17.95 9.46 -38.28
C LYS A 266 -18.00 10.92 -38.75
N GLU A 267 -19.00 11.31 -39.53
CA GLU A 267 -19.20 12.70 -39.95
C GLU A 267 -19.45 13.63 -38.75
N ALA A 268 -20.38 13.27 -37.86
CA ALA A 268 -20.72 14.07 -36.68
C ALA A 268 -19.53 14.23 -35.72
N VAL A 269 -18.73 13.18 -35.46
CA VAL A 269 -17.51 13.28 -34.66
C VAL A 269 -16.47 14.19 -35.32
N ASN A 270 -16.31 14.12 -36.64
CA ASN A 270 -15.40 15.00 -37.39
C ASN A 270 -15.85 16.48 -37.37
N LYS A 271 -17.16 16.76 -37.24
CA LYS A 271 -17.71 18.12 -37.05
C LYS A 271 -17.57 18.62 -35.60
N VAL A 272 -17.81 17.76 -34.60
CA VAL A 272 -17.84 18.15 -33.17
C VAL A 272 -16.45 18.25 -32.53
N LEU A 273 -15.56 17.29 -32.78
CA LEU A 273 -14.25 17.25 -32.12
C LEU A 273 -13.38 18.51 -32.32
N PRO A 274 -13.36 19.17 -33.51
CA PRO A 274 -12.68 20.46 -33.69
C PRO A 274 -13.23 21.58 -32.80
N VAL A 275 -14.54 21.62 -32.53
CA VAL A 275 -15.15 22.66 -31.67
C VAL A 275 -14.77 22.45 -30.20
N ILE A 276 -14.74 21.20 -29.73
CA ILE A 276 -14.25 20.83 -28.39
C ILE A 276 -12.76 21.21 -28.22
N LYS A 277 -11.95 20.99 -29.27
CA LYS A 277 -10.54 21.40 -29.32
C LYS A 277 -10.40 22.93 -29.28
N GLU A 278 -11.20 23.66 -30.04
CA GLU A 278 -11.19 25.13 -30.04
C GLU A 278 -11.56 25.71 -28.67
N ALA A 279 -12.60 25.17 -28.03
CA ALA A 279 -12.99 25.55 -26.66
C ALA A 279 -11.84 25.28 -25.65
N THR A 280 -11.17 24.13 -25.76
CA THR A 280 -10.03 23.77 -24.92
C THR A 280 -8.80 24.66 -25.17
N ALA A 281 -8.55 25.04 -26.43
CA ALA A 281 -7.51 26.00 -26.78
C ALA A 281 -7.82 27.42 -26.26
N LYS A 282 -9.07 27.88 -26.35
CA LYS A 282 -9.55 29.17 -25.80
C LYS A 282 -9.37 29.23 -24.29
N GLU A 283 -9.84 28.22 -23.55
CA GLU A 283 -9.65 28.13 -22.10
C GLU A 283 -8.16 28.16 -21.73
N ARG A 284 -7.34 27.36 -22.41
CA ARG A 284 -5.88 27.29 -22.16
C ARG A 284 -5.17 28.62 -22.45
N ALA A 285 -5.61 29.36 -23.47
CA ALA A 285 -5.11 30.70 -23.75
C ALA A 285 -5.50 31.70 -22.65
N LEU A 286 -6.74 31.63 -22.15
CA LEU A 286 -7.24 32.46 -21.03
C LEU A 286 -6.55 32.13 -19.70
N MET A 287 -6.18 30.87 -19.46
CA MET A 287 -5.49 30.40 -18.24
C MET A 287 -3.98 30.66 -18.25
N GLY A 288 -3.40 30.95 -19.42
CA GLY A 288 -1.99 31.34 -19.60
C GLY A 288 -0.99 30.18 -19.56
N SER A 289 0.03 30.24 -20.44
CA SER A 289 1.12 29.26 -20.45
C SER A 289 2.12 29.53 -19.34
N LYS A 290 1.93 28.93 -18.16
CA LYS A 290 2.97 28.84 -17.13
C LYS A 290 4.04 27.82 -17.51
N THR A 291 4.85 28.18 -18.49
CA THR A 291 6.12 27.54 -18.86
C THR A 291 7.18 28.60 -19.16
N SER A 292 7.45 29.47 -18.19
CA SER A 292 8.65 30.31 -18.17
C SER A 292 9.10 30.59 -16.74
N SER A 293 10.42 30.63 -16.57
CA SER A 293 11.10 30.88 -15.31
C SER A 293 11.20 32.38 -15.02
N SER A 294 10.41 32.86 -14.05
CA SER A 294 10.69 34.09 -13.30
C SER A 294 9.84 34.13 -12.02
N GLN A 295 10.37 34.75 -10.96
CA GLN A 295 9.68 34.81 -9.66
C GLN A 295 8.36 35.59 -9.73
N PRO A 296 7.29 35.15 -9.06
CA PRO A 296 6.09 35.94 -8.89
C PRO A 296 6.26 36.90 -7.70
N ALA A 297 6.73 38.12 -7.99
CA ALA A 297 6.47 39.25 -7.10
C ALA A 297 4.96 39.47 -6.91
N SER A 298 4.58 40.02 -5.76
CA SER A 298 3.21 40.18 -5.29
C SER A 298 2.26 40.86 -6.31
N LEU A 299 1.21 40.15 -6.74
CA LEU A 299 -0.05 40.72 -7.21
C LEU A 299 -1.16 39.64 -7.15
N LYS A 300 -1.61 39.29 -5.94
CA LYS A 300 -2.77 38.40 -5.72
C LYS A 300 -4.07 39.09 -6.19
N ARG A 301 -4.39 38.99 -7.48
CA ARG A 301 -5.76 39.25 -7.94
C ARG A 301 -6.58 37.97 -7.71
N LYS A 302 -7.47 38.02 -6.72
CA LYS A 302 -8.30 36.90 -6.24
C LYS A 302 -9.08 36.25 -7.40
N ARG A 303 -8.70 35.02 -7.76
CA ARG A 303 -9.54 34.05 -8.48
C ARG A 303 -9.12 32.64 -8.08
N GLU A 304 -9.20 32.39 -6.77
CA GLU A 304 -9.30 31.02 -6.25
C GLU A 304 -10.64 30.45 -6.76
N SER A 305 -10.63 29.19 -7.18
CA SER A 305 -11.88 28.41 -7.27
C SER A 305 -12.43 28.34 -5.85
N GLU A 306 -13.57 28.98 -5.61
CA GLU A 306 -14.15 29.06 -4.27
C GLU A 306 -14.32 27.65 -3.72
N GLY A 307 -13.80 27.44 -2.50
CA GLY A 307 -14.16 26.26 -1.74
C GLY A 307 -15.65 26.30 -1.47
N VAL A 308 -16.29 25.13 -1.47
CA VAL A 308 -17.68 24.99 -1.04
C VAL A 308 -17.79 25.54 0.38
N GLU A 309 -18.32 26.75 0.53
CA GLU A 309 -18.78 27.26 1.82
C GLU A 309 -20.01 26.46 2.22
N ASP A 310 -20.09 26.06 3.50
CA ASP A 310 -21.25 25.38 4.09
C ASP A 310 -22.48 26.30 4.12
N SER A 311 -23.08 26.50 2.94
CA SER A 311 -24.39 27.11 2.75
C SER A 311 -25.37 26.00 2.45
N ALA A 312 -26.18 25.63 3.44
CA ALA A 312 -27.21 24.61 3.31
C ALA A 312 -28.39 25.08 2.44
N SER A 313 -28.18 25.14 1.13
CA SER A 313 -29.20 25.12 0.09
C SER A 313 -28.73 24.10 -0.95
N GLY A 314 -29.41 22.95 -1.03
CA GLY A 314 -28.86 21.74 -1.63
C GLY A 314 -28.22 21.94 -3.00
N GLU A 315 -26.95 21.55 -3.13
CA GLU A 315 -26.26 21.46 -4.42
C GLU A 315 -27.08 20.55 -5.34
N TYR A 316 -27.72 21.16 -6.33
CA TYR A 316 -28.62 20.46 -7.23
C TYR A 316 -27.81 19.62 -8.22
N PHE A 317 -27.57 18.36 -7.87
CA PHE A 317 -26.79 17.44 -8.70
C PHE A 317 -27.53 17.09 -10.00
N PHE A 318 -27.04 17.62 -11.12
CA PHE A 318 -27.55 17.33 -12.46
C PHE A 318 -27.16 15.91 -12.90
N ALA A 319 -28.06 14.95 -12.70
CA ALA A 319 -27.84 13.54 -13.07
C ALA A 319 -27.98 13.25 -14.58
N LYS A 320 -28.43 14.21 -15.39
CA LYS A 320 -28.59 14.14 -16.85
C LYS A 320 -28.06 15.44 -17.48
N TYR A 321 -27.63 15.37 -18.74
CA TYR A 321 -27.26 16.54 -19.55
C TYR A 321 -28.42 17.53 -19.72
N LEU A 322 -28.12 18.83 -19.87
CA LEU A 322 -29.12 19.88 -20.07
C LEU A 322 -29.32 20.13 -21.56
N THR A 323 -30.22 19.36 -22.18
CA THR A 323 -30.47 19.35 -23.62
C THR A 323 -31.26 20.58 -24.12
N SER A 324 -30.86 21.79 -23.73
CA SER A 324 -31.44 23.04 -24.20
C SER A 324 -30.58 23.64 -25.33
N PRO A 325 -31.17 24.08 -26.46
CA PRO A 325 -30.45 24.78 -27.53
C PRO A 325 -29.65 25.99 -27.05
N GLU A 326 -30.18 26.71 -26.05
CA GLU A 326 -29.58 27.93 -25.52
C GLU A 326 -28.38 27.67 -24.59
N LEU A 327 -28.29 26.46 -24.02
CA LEU A 327 -27.26 26.11 -23.02
C LEU A 327 -26.03 25.45 -23.62
N LEU A 328 -26.10 24.84 -24.81
CA LEU A 328 -25.01 24.04 -25.36
C LEU A 328 -23.69 24.81 -25.51
N GLU A 329 -23.71 26.11 -25.83
CA GLU A 329 -22.49 26.93 -25.90
C GLU A 329 -21.85 27.15 -24.52
N LEU A 330 -22.66 27.23 -23.46
CA LEU A 330 -22.22 27.34 -22.07
C LEU A 330 -21.72 25.99 -21.54
N GLU A 331 -22.40 24.89 -21.88
CA GLU A 331 -21.95 23.52 -21.57
C GLU A 331 -20.60 23.23 -22.24
N ILE A 332 -20.40 23.59 -23.52
CA ILE A 332 -19.11 23.39 -24.21
C ILE A 332 -17.99 24.26 -23.62
N ALA A 333 -18.30 25.43 -23.05
CA ALA A 333 -17.33 26.22 -22.32
C ALA A 333 -16.87 25.53 -21.03
N ASP A 334 -17.73 24.77 -20.36
CA ASP A 334 -17.38 24.02 -19.15
C ASP A 334 -16.34 22.90 -19.41
N THR A 335 -15.52 22.64 -18.39
CA THR A 335 -14.42 21.65 -18.44
C THR A 335 -14.89 20.23 -18.17
N HIS A 336 -15.89 20.05 -17.31
CA HIS A 336 -16.44 18.75 -16.94
C HIS A 336 -17.29 18.19 -18.08
N PHE A 337 -18.11 19.01 -18.72
CA PHE A 337 -18.89 18.61 -19.89
C PHE A 337 -17.99 18.14 -21.05
N ARG A 338 -16.94 18.90 -21.38
CA ARG A 338 -15.92 18.47 -22.37
C ARG A 338 -15.26 17.15 -22.01
N ARG A 339 -14.96 16.91 -20.72
CA ARG A 339 -14.41 15.63 -20.23
C ARG A 339 -15.42 14.50 -20.36
N GLN A 340 -16.68 14.73 -20.02
CA GLN A 340 -17.76 13.74 -20.14
C GLN A 340 -17.93 13.31 -21.60
N TYR A 341 -18.01 14.25 -22.54
CA TYR A 341 -18.05 13.97 -23.97
C TYR A 341 -16.81 13.18 -24.45
N LEU A 342 -15.59 13.65 -24.14
CA LEU A 342 -14.35 12.98 -24.56
C LEU A 342 -14.24 11.57 -23.95
N PHE A 343 -14.70 11.36 -22.72
CA PHE A 343 -14.70 10.06 -22.07
C PHE A 343 -15.75 9.10 -22.66
N GLN A 344 -16.98 9.57 -22.93
CA GLN A 344 -17.99 8.81 -23.68
C GLN A 344 -17.48 8.38 -25.06
N LEU A 345 -16.81 9.29 -25.77
CA LEU A 345 -16.18 9.00 -27.07
C LEU A 345 -15.08 7.93 -26.95
N LEU A 346 -14.21 8.01 -25.93
CA LEU A 346 -13.16 7.02 -25.70
C LEU A 346 -13.70 5.64 -25.33
N ILE A 347 -14.75 5.56 -24.49
CA ILE A 347 -15.43 4.29 -24.16
C ILE A 347 -15.97 3.64 -25.44
N LEU A 348 -16.74 4.39 -26.25
CA LEU A 348 -17.36 3.85 -27.45
C LEU A 348 -16.32 3.42 -28.49
N LEU A 349 -15.29 4.23 -28.75
CA LEU A 349 -14.24 3.90 -29.72
C LEU A 349 -13.43 2.67 -29.28
N ASN A 350 -13.08 2.56 -27.99
CA ASN A 350 -12.39 1.38 -27.44
C ASN A 350 -13.27 0.13 -27.50
N HIS A 351 -14.58 0.26 -27.30
CA HIS A 351 -15.55 -0.82 -27.51
C HIS A 351 -15.61 -1.26 -28.98
N LEU A 352 -15.64 -0.32 -29.94
CA LEU A 352 -15.69 -0.62 -31.38
C LEU A 352 -14.43 -1.36 -31.88
N LEU A 353 -13.25 -1.13 -31.29
CA LEU A 353 -12.03 -1.87 -31.62
C LEU A 353 -12.13 -3.38 -31.29
N THR A 354 -13.05 -3.79 -30.41
CA THR A 354 -13.32 -5.21 -30.12
C THR A 354 -14.06 -5.93 -31.26
N PHE A 355 -14.63 -5.19 -32.23
CA PHE A 355 -15.38 -5.73 -33.37
C PHE A 355 -14.57 -5.76 -34.68
N THR A 356 -13.24 -5.62 -34.62
CA THR A 356 -12.36 -5.85 -35.77
C THR A 356 -12.31 -7.33 -36.17
N LYS A 357 -12.00 -7.63 -37.43
CA LYS A 357 -11.90 -9.02 -37.94
C LYS A 357 -10.92 -9.89 -37.12
N ALA A 358 -9.80 -9.31 -36.68
CA ALA A 358 -8.84 -9.99 -35.82
C ALA A 358 -9.35 -10.19 -34.38
N ALA A 359 -9.99 -9.18 -33.77
CA ALA A 359 -10.55 -9.32 -32.43
C ALA A 359 -11.67 -10.37 -32.38
N LYS A 360 -12.59 -10.37 -33.35
CA LYS A 360 -13.64 -11.40 -33.48
C LYS A 360 -13.08 -12.83 -33.59
N ALA A 361 -11.95 -13.03 -34.28
CA ALA A 361 -11.31 -14.34 -34.39
C ALA A 361 -10.84 -14.88 -33.02
N THR A 362 -10.42 -14.01 -32.10
CA THR A 362 -10.06 -14.39 -30.72
C THR A 362 -11.27 -14.86 -29.90
N TRP A 363 -12.50 -14.56 -30.34
CA TRP A 363 -13.75 -14.84 -29.62
C TRP A 363 -14.44 -16.15 -30.09
N LEU A 364 -13.73 -17.02 -30.82
CA LEU A 364 -14.27 -18.25 -31.44
C LEU A 364 -14.83 -19.32 -30.46
N THR A 365 -14.68 -19.14 -29.15
CA THR A 365 -15.28 -20.00 -28.12
C THR A 365 -16.21 -19.22 -27.17
N PRO A 366 -17.28 -18.55 -27.66
CA PRO A 366 -18.06 -17.65 -26.82
C PRO A 366 -19.08 -18.42 -25.98
N ARG A 367 -18.89 -18.44 -24.65
CA ARG A 367 -19.93 -18.92 -23.73
C ARG A 367 -21.12 -17.96 -23.65
N ASN A 368 -20.90 -16.66 -23.88
CA ASN A 368 -21.96 -15.66 -23.91
C ASN A 368 -22.10 -15.00 -25.30
N ARG A 369 -23.13 -15.38 -26.07
CA ARG A 369 -23.41 -14.79 -27.40
C ARG A 369 -24.11 -13.43 -27.33
N SER A 370 -24.76 -13.08 -26.21
CA SER A 370 -25.58 -11.86 -26.12
C SER A 370 -24.76 -10.55 -26.13
N LEU A 371 -23.45 -10.64 -25.91
CA LEU A 371 -22.52 -9.51 -25.92
C LEU A 371 -21.93 -9.22 -27.31
N GLN A 372 -22.29 -10.00 -28.33
CA GLN A 372 -21.80 -9.82 -29.70
C GLN A 372 -22.79 -8.98 -30.51
N ILE A 373 -22.31 -7.86 -31.06
CA ILE A 373 -23.03 -7.07 -32.05
C ILE A 373 -22.71 -7.62 -33.45
N ASP A 374 -23.71 -7.71 -34.32
CA ASP A 374 -23.51 -8.05 -35.74
C ASP A 374 -22.99 -6.86 -36.55
N PHE A 375 -21.86 -6.33 -36.09
CA PHE A 375 -21.12 -5.22 -36.68
C PHE A 375 -19.65 -5.64 -36.79
N THR A 376 -19.00 -5.37 -37.92
CA THR A 376 -17.58 -5.69 -38.11
C THR A 376 -16.86 -4.47 -38.66
N LEU A 377 -15.82 -4.03 -37.96
CA LEU A 377 -15.06 -2.84 -38.34
C LEU A 377 -14.05 -3.19 -39.44
N ASP A 378 -14.16 -2.55 -40.60
CA ASP A 378 -13.21 -2.70 -41.70
C ASP A 378 -11.88 -1.97 -41.44
N ALA A 379 -10.82 -2.37 -42.15
CA ALA A 379 -9.44 -1.94 -41.84
C ALA A 379 -9.25 -0.41 -41.90
N THR A 380 -9.88 0.26 -42.86
CA THR A 380 -9.85 1.72 -43.03
C THR A 380 -10.55 2.45 -41.89
N ASP A 381 -11.65 1.89 -41.37
CA ASP A 381 -12.40 2.48 -40.27
C ASP A 381 -11.78 2.13 -38.91
N ALA A 382 -11.15 0.96 -38.77
CA ALA A 382 -10.32 0.63 -37.62
C ALA A 382 -9.14 1.59 -37.47
N GLN A 383 -8.50 1.98 -38.58
CA GLN A 383 -7.47 3.03 -38.56
C GLN A 383 -8.06 4.38 -38.13
N TRP A 384 -9.19 4.81 -38.68
CA TRP A 384 -9.84 6.07 -38.27
C TRP A 384 -10.23 6.07 -36.78
N VAL A 385 -10.73 4.93 -36.25
CA VAL A 385 -11.04 4.78 -34.83
C VAL A 385 -9.77 4.93 -33.99
N GLN A 386 -8.67 4.26 -34.35
CA GLN A 386 -7.39 4.35 -33.63
C GLN A 386 -6.80 5.77 -33.64
N GLU A 387 -6.87 6.46 -34.78
CA GLU A 387 -6.48 7.86 -34.88
C GLU A 387 -7.37 8.78 -34.03
N THR A 388 -8.67 8.53 -34.00
CA THR A 388 -9.64 9.33 -33.23
C THR A 388 -9.50 9.10 -31.73
N VAL A 389 -9.21 7.87 -31.27
CA VAL A 389 -8.81 7.58 -29.88
C VAL A 389 -7.56 8.38 -29.51
N THR A 390 -6.56 8.42 -30.38
CA THR A 390 -5.31 9.16 -30.15
C THR A 390 -5.58 10.67 -30.05
N LYS A 391 -6.40 11.23 -30.94
CA LYS A 391 -6.82 12.64 -30.92
C LYS A 391 -7.60 12.96 -29.62
N ALA A 392 -8.62 12.18 -29.28
CA ALA A 392 -9.45 12.41 -28.09
C ALA A 392 -8.65 12.27 -26.78
N THR A 393 -7.71 11.33 -26.71
CA THR A 393 -6.81 11.17 -25.55
C THR A 393 -5.90 12.39 -25.40
N GLU A 394 -5.34 12.92 -26.50
CA GLU A 394 -4.51 14.12 -26.45
C GLU A 394 -5.30 15.38 -26.06
N GLU A 395 -6.52 15.58 -26.59
CA GLU A 395 -7.37 16.71 -26.16
C GLU A 395 -7.74 16.59 -24.66
N LEU A 396 -8.04 15.38 -24.17
CA LEU A 396 -8.32 15.13 -22.75
C LEU A 396 -7.09 15.42 -21.87
N ARG A 397 -5.89 15.07 -22.35
CA ARG A 397 -4.61 15.40 -21.70
C ARG A 397 -4.38 16.91 -21.60
N GLN A 398 -4.93 17.68 -22.54
CA GLN A 398 -4.86 19.15 -22.58
C GLN A 398 -5.96 19.86 -21.78
N THR A 399 -7.08 19.20 -21.46
CA THR A 399 -8.19 19.80 -20.70
C THR A 399 -7.83 20.02 -19.22
N THR A 400 -7.82 21.28 -18.77
CA THR A 400 -7.66 21.66 -17.36
C THR A 400 -8.87 21.27 -16.50
N PRO A 401 -8.73 21.08 -15.16
CA PRO A 401 -7.50 21.00 -14.36
C PRO A 401 -6.87 19.59 -14.33
N ASN A 402 -5.54 19.47 -14.34
CA ASN A 402 -4.81 18.19 -14.24
C ASN A 402 -5.10 17.15 -15.35
N GLY A 403 -5.35 17.58 -16.59
CA GLY A 403 -5.69 16.71 -17.73
C GLY A 403 -4.77 15.50 -17.96
N ARG A 404 -3.47 15.61 -17.68
CA ARG A 404 -2.52 14.47 -17.74
C ARG A 404 -2.90 13.33 -16.79
N ALA A 405 -3.09 13.63 -15.51
CA ALA A 405 -3.44 12.63 -14.50
C ALA A 405 -4.85 12.05 -14.76
N PHE A 406 -5.79 12.87 -15.27
CA PHE A 406 -7.10 12.40 -15.69
C PHE A 406 -7.03 11.44 -16.89
N SER A 407 -6.23 11.77 -17.90
CA SER A 407 -5.99 10.91 -19.08
C SER A 407 -5.32 9.57 -18.70
N GLU A 408 -4.34 9.59 -17.80
CA GLU A 408 -3.70 8.37 -17.26
C GLU A 408 -4.72 7.51 -16.49
N THR A 409 -5.59 8.14 -15.70
CA THR A 409 -6.66 7.45 -14.96
C THR A 409 -7.68 6.82 -15.92
N VAL A 410 -8.11 7.54 -16.96
CA VAL A 410 -9.01 7.03 -18.01
C VAL A 410 -8.40 5.83 -18.74
N HIS A 411 -7.10 5.87 -19.05
CA HIS A 411 -6.42 4.71 -19.65
C HIS A 411 -6.48 3.46 -18.75
N VAL A 412 -6.22 3.61 -17.44
CA VAL A 412 -6.34 2.50 -16.48
C VAL A 412 -7.77 1.98 -16.36
N ILE A 413 -8.78 2.86 -16.43
CA ILE A 413 -10.20 2.47 -16.43
C ILE A 413 -10.54 1.63 -17.67
N LEU A 414 -10.16 2.09 -18.86
CA LEU A 414 -10.42 1.39 -20.13
C LEU A 414 -9.71 0.03 -20.22
N GLU A 415 -8.51 -0.12 -19.62
CA GLU A 415 -7.84 -1.42 -19.49
C GLU A 415 -8.56 -2.35 -18.49
N ARG A 416 -9.09 -1.82 -17.37
CA ARG A 416 -9.93 -2.61 -16.46
C ARG A 416 -11.25 -3.05 -17.11
N GLU A 417 -11.85 -2.20 -17.92
CA GLU A 417 -13.07 -2.51 -18.67
C GLU A 417 -12.86 -3.68 -19.64
N LYS A 418 -11.73 -3.74 -20.36
CA LYS A 418 -11.38 -4.89 -21.22
C LYS A 418 -11.36 -6.22 -20.43
N ASN A 419 -10.78 -6.21 -19.23
CA ASN A 419 -10.76 -7.38 -18.34
C ASN A 419 -12.16 -7.76 -17.85
N TRP A 420 -13.00 -6.77 -17.54
CA TRP A 420 -14.39 -6.98 -17.14
C TRP A 420 -15.24 -7.60 -18.27
N VAL A 421 -15.14 -7.07 -19.49
CA VAL A 421 -15.81 -7.61 -20.68
C VAL A 421 -15.36 -9.04 -20.98
N ARG A 422 -14.07 -9.34 -20.82
CA ARG A 422 -13.54 -10.70 -20.95
C ARG A 422 -14.16 -11.66 -19.94
N TRP A 423 -14.14 -11.33 -18.65
CA TRP A 423 -14.74 -12.15 -17.59
C TRP A 423 -16.25 -12.36 -17.81
N LYS A 424 -16.94 -11.35 -18.35
CA LYS A 424 -18.36 -11.41 -18.73
C LYS A 424 -18.65 -12.30 -19.95
N ASN A 425 -17.75 -12.34 -20.93
CA ASN A 425 -17.79 -13.28 -22.05
C ASN A 425 -17.63 -14.74 -21.59
N GLU A 426 -16.92 -14.96 -20.48
CA GLU A 426 -16.72 -16.26 -19.82
C GLU A 426 -17.92 -16.67 -18.92
N LEU A 427 -19.04 -15.94 -19.00
CA LEU A 427 -20.26 -16.06 -18.17
C LEU A 427 -20.08 -15.71 -16.68
N CYS A 428 -19.19 -14.75 -16.36
CA CYS A 428 -18.98 -14.27 -15.00
C CYS A 428 -18.67 -15.40 -14.01
N ALA A 429 -17.64 -16.20 -14.32
CA ALA A 429 -17.20 -17.29 -13.44
C ALA A 429 -17.01 -16.77 -11.99
N PRO A 430 -17.53 -17.47 -10.96
CA PRO A 430 -17.42 -17.01 -9.57
C PRO A 430 -15.97 -16.67 -9.19
N PHE A 431 -15.80 -15.56 -8.46
CA PHE A 431 -14.50 -15.19 -7.89
C PHE A 431 -14.09 -16.15 -6.75
N ASP A 432 -15.08 -16.77 -6.11
CA ASP A 432 -14.91 -17.79 -5.08
C ASP A 432 -14.36 -19.07 -5.70
N LYS A 433 -13.11 -19.38 -5.38
CA LYS A 433 -12.53 -20.69 -5.70
C LYS A 433 -13.17 -21.73 -4.78
N GLU A 434 -13.71 -22.80 -5.35
CA GLU A 434 -14.20 -23.93 -4.56
C GLU A 434 -13.09 -24.43 -3.60
N PRO A 435 -13.46 -24.89 -2.38
CA PRO A 435 -12.50 -25.54 -1.50
C PRO A 435 -11.83 -26.72 -2.22
N TRP A 436 -10.51 -26.71 -2.24
CA TRP A 436 -9.72 -27.75 -2.90
C TRP A 436 -10.10 -29.14 -2.36
N SER A 437 -10.34 -30.09 -3.26
CA SER A 437 -10.65 -31.49 -2.95
C SER A 437 -10.02 -32.43 -3.97
N GLU A 438 -9.67 -33.64 -3.52
CA GLU A 438 -9.10 -34.71 -4.34
C GLU A 438 -9.85 -36.02 -4.04
N GLU A 439 -9.96 -36.91 -5.04
CA GLU A 439 -10.50 -38.25 -4.82
C GLU A 439 -9.37 -39.17 -4.35
N VAL A 440 -9.50 -39.68 -3.12
CA VAL A 440 -8.54 -40.62 -2.54
C VAL A 440 -9.25 -41.94 -2.23
N GLU A 441 -8.59 -43.04 -2.57
CA GLU A 441 -9.07 -44.40 -2.28
C GLU A 441 -8.63 -44.77 -0.87
N LEU A 442 -9.59 -44.84 0.05
CA LEU A 442 -9.40 -45.20 1.46
C LEU A 442 -10.27 -46.43 1.75
N ASP A 443 -9.64 -47.48 2.29
CA ASP A 443 -10.29 -48.76 2.64
C ASP A 443 -11.11 -49.42 1.50
N GLY A 444 -10.75 -49.14 0.24
CA GLY A 444 -11.40 -49.70 -0.95
C GLY A 444 -12.64 -48.92 -1.45
N GLU A 445 -12.99 -47.80 -0.82
CA GLU A 445 -13.97 -46.85 -1.35
C GLU A 445 -13.29 -45.57 -1.85
N LYS A 446 -13.76 -45.02 -2.98
CA LYS A 446 -13.35 -43.69 -3.44
C LYS A 446 -14.13 -42.63 -2.66
N ARG A 447 -13.43 -41.80 -1.89
CA ARG A 447 -14.02 -40.64 -1.20
C ARG A 447 -13.38 -39.34 -1.65
N ARG A 448 -14.21 -38.32 -1.81
CA ARG A 448 -13.78 -36.97 -2.13
C ARG A 448 -13.41 -36.25 -0.83
N VAL A 449 -12.11 -36.04 -0.63
CA VAL A 449 -11.54 -35.55 0.62
C VAL A 449 -10.94 -34.15 0.46
N GLY A 450 -10.94 -33.36 1.53
CA GLY A 450 -10.39 -32.01 1.51
C GLY A 450 -8.85 -31.98 1.52
N LEU A 451 -8.27 -30.80 1.34
CA LEU A 451 -6.81 -30.58 1.34
C LEU A 451 -6.10 -31.18 2.56
N GLU A 452 -6.75 -31.23 3.72
CA GLU A 452 -6.17 -31.80 4.94
C GLU A 452 -6.02 -33.32 4.93
N GLU A 453 -7.02 -34.03 4.41
CA GLU A 453 -7.02 -35.49 4.35
C GLU A 453 -6.23 -36.02 3.16
N ALA A 454 -6.39 -35.43 1.97
CA ALA A 454 -5.64 -35.87 0.79
C ALA A 454 -4.13 -35.76 0.98
N THR A 455 -3.68 -34.64 1.57
CA THR A 455 -2.26 -34.42 1.86
C THR A 455 -1.84 -34.98 3.22
N ARG A 456 -2.67 -35.76 3.93
CA ARG A 456 -2.37 -36.25 5.29
C ARG A 456 -1.05 -37.02 5.38
N GLU A 457 -0.79 -37.96 4.47
CA GLU A 457 0.46 -38.73 4.47
C GLU A 457 1.66 -37.89 3.98
N VAL A 458 1.44 -36.93 3.07
CA VAL A 458 2.48 -35.96 2.65
C VAL A 458 2.84 -35.02 3.82
N ARG A 459 1.85 -34.52 4.56
CA ARG A 459 2.01 -33.72 5.77
C ARG A 459 2.66 -34.51 6.89
N LYS A 460 2.32 -35.79 7.06
CA LYS A 460 2.98 -36.69 8.01
C LYS A 460 4.45 -36.86 7.66
N LYS A 461 4.78 -37.04 6.36
CA LYS A 461 6.17 -37.08 5.87
C LYS A 461 6.90 -35.74 6.00
N MET A 462 6.22 -34.61 5.86
CA MET A 462 6.77 -33.26 6.12
C MET A 462 6.72 -32.83 7.59
N ARG A 463 6.09 -33.62 8.47
CA ARG A 463 6.10 -33.49 9.94
C ARG A 463 7.06 -34.47 10.61
N MET A 464 7.63 -35.42 9.86
CA MET A 464 8.84 -36.10 10.29
C MET A 464 9.97 -35.08 10.15
N ASP A 465 10.73 -34.88 11.23
CA ASP A 465 11.91 -34.03 11.16
C ASP A 465 12.83 -34.57 10.04
N PRO A 466 13.34 -33.71 9.15
CA PRO A 466 14.31 -34.13 8.15
C PRO A 466 15.55 -34.68 8.86
N GLU A 467 16.29 -35.59 8.20
CA GLU A 467 17.58 -36.05 8.76
C GLU A 467 18.43 -34.82 9.15
N PRO A 468 19.02 -34.83 10.36
CA PRO A 468 19.65 -33.64 10.92
C PRO A 468 20.74 -33.15 9.97
N TRP A 469 20.52 -31.96 9.42
CA TRP A 469 21.38 -31.39 8.40
C TRP A 469 22.82 -31.27 8.96
N PRO A 470 23.83 -31.89 8.31
CA PRO A 470 25.16 -32.08 8.90
C PRO A 470 25.98 -30.80 9.07
N HIS A 471 25.43 -29.65 8.67
CA HIS A 471 26.09 -28.36 8.64
C HIS A 471 25.21 -27.32 9.33
N GLN A 472 25.39 -27.11 10.65
CA GLN A 472 24.52 -26.27 11.49
C GLN A 472 24.28 -24.85 10.93
N LEU A 473 25.19 -24.31 10.12
CA LEU A 473 25.03 -23.02 9.42
C LEU A 473 24.77 -23.15 7.91
N GLY A 474 24.03 -24.17 7.47
CA GLY A 474 23.54 -24.31 6.10
C GLY A 474 24.58 -24.81 5.08
N SER A 475 25.88 -24.59 5.29
CA SER A 475 26.95 -25.15 4.45
C SER A 475 28.17 -25.57 5.28
N ALA A 476 28.95 -26.52 4.76
CA ALA A 476 30.14 -27.02 5.45
C ALA A 476 31.12 -25.90 5.84
N PRO A 477 31.51 -24.96 4.95
CA PRO A 477 32.48 -23.91 5.31
C PRO A 477 31.96 -22.95 6.37
N LEU A 478 30.67 -22.58 6.33
CA LEU A 478 30.06 -21.71 7.34
C LEU A 478 29.99 -22.39 8.71
N THR A 479 29.64 -23.68 8.74
CA THR A 479 29.57 -24.46 9.97
C THR A 479 30.96 -24.60 10.59
N GLU A 480 31.96 -24.94 9.78
CA GLU A 480 33.36 -25.03 10.17
C GLU A 480 33.87 -23.69 10.75
N ILE A 481 33.58 -22.55 10.09
CA ILE A 481 33.93 -21.20 10.57
C ILE A 481 33.28 -20.85 11.93
N TRP A 482 32.11 -21.39 12.24
CA TRP A 482 31.38 -21.11 13.49
C TRP A 482 31.70 -22.10 14.61
N GLU A 483 32.12 -23.31 14.25
CA GLU A 483 32.71 -24.29 15.16
C GLU A 483 34.16 -23.92 15.53
N MET A 484 34.84 -23.04 14.77
CA MET A 484 36.12 -22.41 15.18
C MET A 484 36.03 -21.55 16.46
N GLY A 485 34.83 -21.28 16.98
CA GLY A 485 34.64 -21.14 18.44
C GLY A 485 35.11 -19.84 19.10
N TYR A 486 34.70 -18.68 18.58
CA TYR A 486 34.69 -17.43 19.35
C TYR A 486 33.24 -17.09 19.74
N ARG A 487 32.92 -17.19 21.03
CA ARG A 487 31.56 -17.04 21.58
C ARG A 487 31.47 -16.07 22.75
N ASP A 488 32.55 -15.84 23.51
CA ASP A 488 32.53 -14.87 24.61
C ASP A 488 33.86 -14.12 24.87
N LEU A 489 33.90 -13.33 25.94
CA LEU A 489 35.06 -12.54 26.36
C LEU A 489 36.16 -13.39 27.07
N MET A 490 35.89 -14.65 27.37
CA MET A 490 36.84 -15.60 27.95
C MET A 490 37.59 -16.39 26.86
N ASP A 491 37.01 -16.52 25.66
CA ASP A 491 37.76 -16.92 24.45
C ASP A 491 38.87 -15.89 24.10
N LEU A 492 38.74 -14.63 24.55
CA LEU A 492 39.80 -13.61 24.52
C LEU A 492 40.80 -13.71 25.69
N GLN A 493 40.52 -14.53 26.71
CA GLN A 493 41.43 -14.81 27.84
C GLN A 493 42.35 -16.01 27.55
N ARG A 494 41.97 -16.85 26.58
CA ARG A 494 42.86 -17.79 25.88
C ARG A 494 42.67 -17.62 24.37
N PRO A 495 43.12 -16.48 23.80
CA PRO A 495 43.03 -16.29 22.36
C PRO A 495 43.78 -17.44 21.69
N PHE A 496 43.17 -18.06 20.68
CA PHE A 496 43.84 -19.03 19.82
C PHE A 496 45.11 -18.35 19.30
N SER A 497 46.27 -18.73 19.84
CA SER A 497 47.51 -18.05 19.54
C SER A 497 47.77 -18.22 18.04
N PRO A 498 47.69 -17.15 17.21
CA PRO A 498 48.29 -17.24 15.90
C PRO A 498 49.78 -17.46 16.21
N GLY A 499 50.30 -18.63 15.81
CA GLY A 499 51.70 -18.96 16.10
C GLY A 499 52.61 -17.84 15.60
N GLU A 500 53.82 -17.73 16.14
CA GLU A 500 54.75 -16.71 15.66
C GLU A 500 54.90 -16.81 14.13
N PRO A 501 55.29 -15.75 13.41
CA PRO A 501 55.59 -15.84 11.98
C PRO A 501 56.51 -17.03 11.61
N ARG A 502 57.35 -17.46 12.56
CA ARG A 502 58.16 -18.70 12.53
C ARG A 502 57.37 -20.01 12.42
N ASP A 503 56.20 -20.12 13.03
CA ASP A 503 55.36 -21.33 12.96
C ASP A 503 54.56 -21.41 11.66
N PHE A 504 54.17 -20.26 11.08
CA PHE A 504 53.65 -20.22 9.72
C PHE A 504 54.74 -20.61 8.70
N LEU A 505 55.98 -20.15 8.89
CA LEU A 505 57.12 -20.55 8.07
C LEU A 505 57.35 -22.08 8.09
N LYS A 506 57.28 -22.73 9.27
CA LYS A 506 57.33 -24.20 9.37
C LYS A 506 56.20 -24.89 8.60
N LYS A 507 54.96 -24.39 8.66
CA LYS A 507 53.82 -24.96 7.92
C LYS A 507 53.99 -24.83 6.40
N ILE A 508 54.51 -23.71 5.92
CA ILE A 508 54.84 -23.51 4.50
C ILE A 508 55.89 -24.53 4.03
N GLN A 509 56.94 -24.75 4.82
CA GLN A 509 57.96 -25.77 4.54
C GLN A 509 57.40 -27.20 4.53
N GLN A 510 56.40 -27.50 5.37
CA GLN A 510 55.74 -28.82 5.40
C GLN A 510 54.87 -29.08 4.17
N GLU A 511 54.14 -28.07 3.66
CA GLU A 511 53.39 -28.21 2.40
C GLU A 511 54.33 -28.35 1.19
N ASP A 512 55.46 -27.63 1.17
CA ASP A 512 56.49 -27.84 0.14
C ASP A 512 57.04 -29.27 0.12
N ALA A 513 57.31 -29.85 1.29
CA ALA A 513 57.74 -31.24 1.40
C ALA A 513 56.67 -32.23 0.88
N ARG A 514 55.38 -31.97 1.14
CA ARG A 514 54.25 -32.77 0.64
C ARG A 514 54.13 -32.72 -0.89
N ILE A 515 54.22 -31.52 -1.47
CA ILE A 515 54.24 -31.31 -2.92
C ILE A 515 55.39 -32.09 -3.56
N GLN A 516 56.59 -31.98 -3.00
CA GLN A 516 57.78 -32.66 -3.52
C GLN A 516 57.63 -34.20 -3.45
N MET A 517 57.15 -34.74 -2.32
CA MET A 517 56.90 -36.17 -2.15
C MET A 517 55.88 -36.71 -3.16
N ARG A 518 54.79 -35.97 -3.41
CA ARG A 518 53.75 -36.34 -4.40
C ARG A 518 54.32 -36.35 -5.83
N ARG A 519 55.13 -35.35 -6.20
CA ARG A 519 55.83 -35.31 -7.51
C ARG A 519 56.73 -36.54 -7.69
N THR A 520 57.50 -36.93 -6.68
CA THR A 520 58.35 -38.15 -6.75
C THR A 520 57.54 -39.44 -6.86
N GLN A 521 56.36 -39.54 -6.24
CA GLN A 521 55.48 -40.70 -6.41
C GLN A 521 54.95 -40.83 -7.84
N LEU A 522 54.49 -39.72 -8.44
CA LEU A 522 53.99 -39.70 -9.82
C LEU A 522 55.08 -40.09 -10.82
N GLN A 523 56.31 -39.63 -10.60
CA GLN A 523 57.47 -39.98 -11.43
C GLN A 523 57.77 -41.49 -11.38
N LYS A 524 57.83 -42.09 -10.19
CA LYS A 524 57.98 -43.55 -10.02
C LYS A 524 56.82 -44.36 -10.60
N GLN A 525 55.61 -43.80 -10.60
CA GLN A 525 54.44 -44.44 -11.22
C GLN A 525 54.53 -44.41 -12.75
N ALA A 526 54.97 -43.30 -13.34
CA ALA A 526 55.23 -43.18 -14.77
C ALA A 526 56.32 -44.15 -15.25
N GLU A 527 57.43 -44.28 -14.51
CA GLU A 527 58.50 -45.24 -14.78
C GLU A 527 57.99 -46.69 -14.81
N ARG A 528 57.15 -47.09 -13.83
CA ARG A 528 56.53 -48.43 -13.79
C ARG A 528 55.61 -48.67 -14.99
N VAL A 529 54.83 -47.68 -15.40
CA VAL A 529 53.96 -47.78 -16.60
C VAL A 529 54.78 -47.88 -17.88
N ALA A 530 55.90 -47.16 -17.97
CA ALA A 530 56.84 -47.26 -19.10
C ALA A 530 57.48 -48.67 -19.18
N GLN A 531 57.94 -49.23 -18.05
CA GLN A 531 58.47 -50.60 -17.99
C GLN A 531 57.40 -51.66 -18.35
N ALA A 532 56.16 -51.48 -17.91
CA ALA A 532 55.05 -52.36 -18.28
C ALA A 532 54.75 -52.31 -19.79
N ARG A 533 54.74 -51.11 -20.40
CA ARG A 533 54.58 -50.94 -21.85
C ARG A 533 55.75 -51.55 -22.64
N ALA A 534 56.99 -51.41 -22.16
CA ALA A 534 58.15 -52.03 -22.80
C ALA A 534 58.06 -53.57 -22.79
N LYS A 535 57.62 -54.17 -21.67
CA LYS A 535 57.33 -55.62 -21.60
C LYS A 535 56.20 -56.05 -22.54
N ALA A 536 55.13 -55.26 -22.66
CA ALA A 536 54.02 -55.56 -23.56
C ALA A 536 54.44 -55.47 -25.05
N ALA A 537 55.27 -54.48 -25.42
CA ALA A 537 55.79 -54.35 -26.78
C ALA A 537 56.72 -55.51 -27.18
N ALA A 538 57.54 -56.01 -26.24
CA ALA A 538 58.40 -57.17 -26.47
C ALA A 538 57.62 -58.48 -26.71
N ALA A 539 56.35 -58.56 -26.29
CA ALA A 539 55.49 -59.73 -26.48
C ALA A 539 54.71 -59.72 -27.81
N ALA A 540 54.85 -58.68 -28.64
CA ALA A 540 53.99 -58.42 -29.81
C ALA A 540 54.70 -58.48 -31.19
N ALA A 541 55.89 -59.07 -31.28
CA ALA A 541 56.60 -59.25 -32.56
C ALA A 541 56.07 -60.49 -33.34
N PRO A 542 55.89 -60.43 -34.67
CA PRO A 542 55.06 -61.38 -35.42
C PRO A 542 55.80 -62.60 -35.98
N LYS A 543 55.04 -63.67 -36.27
CA LYS A 543 55.41 -64.75 -37.21
C LYS A 543 54.56 -64.65 -38.49
N GLU A 544 55.11 -65.15 -39.59
CA GLU A 544 54.69 -64.88 -40.98
C GLU A 544 53.38 -65.56 -41.46
N PRO A 545 52.77 -65.08 -42.57
CA PRO A 545 51.48 -65.53 -43.09
C PRO A 545 51.60 -66.53 -44.27
N PRO A 546 50.46 -67.03 -44.78
CA PRO A 546 50.27 -67.14 -46.23
C PRO A 546 48.94 -66.51 -46.71
N LYS A 547 48.82 -66.34 -48.04
CA LYS A 547 47.71 -65.67 -48.74
C LYS A 547 46.71 -66.67 -49.35
N GLU A 548 45.52 -66.17 -49.71
CA GLU A 548 44.96 -66.07 -51.09
C GLU A 548 43.48 -66.50 -51.34
N GLN A 549 42.78 -65.61 -52.08
CA GLN A 549 41.67 -65.82 -53.02
C GLN A 549 40.21 -66.13 -52.55
N ALA A 550 39.28 -65.74 -53.42
CA ALA A 550 37.80 -65.78 -53.38
C ALA A 550 37.30 -66.13 -54.82
N PRO A 551 36.04 -65.93 -55.30
CA PRO A 551 34.72 -65.68 -54.68
C PRO A 551 33.61 -66.71 -55.18
N PRO A 552 32.44 -66.34 -55.79
CA PRO A 552 31.10 -66.22 -55.16
C PRO A 552 29.95 -67.07 -55.82
N THR A 553 28.69 -66.98 -55.31
CA THR A 553 27.43 -66.64 -56.07
C THR A 553 26.10 -66.74 -55.26
N GLU A 554 25.12 -65.87 -55.62
CA GLU A 554 23.62 -66.06 -55.68
C GLU A 554 22.79 -66.56 -54.46
N ALA A 555 21.49 -66.27 -54.28
CA ALA A 555 20.51 -65.29 -54.83
C ALA A 555 19.30 -65.12 -53.85
N ALA A 556 18.43 -64.11 -54.06
CA ALA A 556 17.26 -63.78 -53.21
C ALA A 556 16.01 -64.67 -53.50
N PRO A 557 14.87 -64.55 -52.75
CA PRO A 557 13.78 -63.63 -53.14
C PRO A 557 12.92 -63.08 -51.91
N PRO A 558 11.65 -62.59 -51.99
CA PRO A 558 11.42 -61.13 -51.80
C PRO A 558 10.10 -60.64 -51.09
N LEU A 559 9.95 -59.30 -50.94
CA LEU A 559 8.67 -58.50 -50.90
C LEU A 559 7.65 -58.72 -49.71
N ALA A 560 6.75 -57.80 -49.30
CA ALA A 560 6.43 -56.39 -49.64
C ALA A 560 5.83 -55.67 -48.38
N GLN A 561 6.21 -54.44 -47.98
CA GLN A 561 5.73 -53.08 -48.37
C GLN A 561 4.34 -52.60 -47.88
N ALA A 562 4.34 -51.42 -47.24
CA ALA A 562 3.41 -50.30 -47.44
C ALA A 562 4.18 -48.96 -47.26
N ARG A 563 3.72 -47.84 -47.85
CA ARG A 563 4.56 -46.65 -48.17
C ARG A 563 4.03 -45.29 -47.64
N LEU A 564 4.93 -44.30 -47.71
CA LEU A 564 4.80 -42.84 -47.45
C LEU A 564 3.81 -42.11 -48.38
N PRO A 565 3.51 -40.81 -48.12
CA PRO A 565 4.09 -39.75 -48.97
C PRO A 565 4.59 -38.50 -48.20
N SER A 566 4.94 -37.42 -48.91
CA SER A 566 5.89 -36.37 -48.50
C SER A 566 5.36 -34.92 -48.42
N SER A 567 6.02 -34.12 -47.57
CA SER A 567 6.34 -32.67 -47.70
C SER A 567 5.24 -31.61 -47.93
N SER A 568 5.07 -30.67 -46.99
CA SER A 568 5.37 -29.22 -47.15
C SER A 568 4.82 -28.33 -46.00
N SER A 569 5.32 -27.09 -45.92
CA SER A 569 4.90 -25.96 -45.06
C SER A 569 5.31 -25.92 -43.55
N THR A 570 6.15 -24.92 -43.28
CA THR A 570 6.48 -24.16 -42.05
C THR A 570 5.30 -23.37 -41.44
N PRO A 571 5.43 -22.57 -40.34
CA PRO A 571 6.54 -22.42 -39.36
C PRO A 571 6.13 -22.35 -37.86
N LEU A 572 7.16 -22.20 -37.02
CA LEU A 572 7.26 -21.38 -35.78
C LEU A 572 6.33 -20.13 -35.76
N HIS A 573 5.94 -19.54 -34.61
CA HIS A 573 6.86 -19.00 -33.58
C HIS A 573 6.18 -18.69 -32.22
N PRO A 574 6.93 -18.72 -31.09
CA PRO A 574 6.48 -18.28 -29.76
C PRO A 574 6.55 -16.74 -29.52
N SER A 575 6.18 -16.33 -28.30
CA SER A 575 6.70 -15.21 -27.46
C SER A 575 7.24 -13.91 -28.11
N LEU A 576 6.78 -12.74 -27.63
CA LEU A 576 7.42 -11.39 -27.57
C LEU A 576 6.31 -10.32 -27.26
N PRO A 577 6.58 -8.99 -27.09
CA PRO A 577 7.85 -8.27 -26.96
C PRO A 577 7.92 -7.24 -25.79
N ALA A 578 9.09 -6.60 -25.65
CA ALA A 578 9.29 -5.35 -24.92
C ALA A 578 9.14 -4.10 -25.83
N LYS A 579 9.38 -2.90 -25.26
CA LYS A 579 9.20 -1.56 -25.88
C LYS A 579 9.89 -1.37 -27.25
N PRO A 580 9.35 -0.49 -28.12
CA PRO A 580 9.93 -0.17 -29.42
C PRO A 580 11.12 0.80 -29.33
N GLY A 581 12.07 0.66 -30.26
CA GLY A 581 13.16 1.62 -30.50
C GLY A 581 12.91 2.52 -31.71
N THR A 582 13.81 3.47 -31.93
CA THR A 582 13.75 4.44 -33.03
C THR A 582 14.88 4.24 -34.06
N VAL A 583 14.46 4.17 -35.33
CA VAL A 583 15.12 4.78 -36.51
C VAL A 583 16.30 4.06 -37.22
N LEU A 584 15.90 3.39 -38.31
CA LEU A 584 16.42 3.42 -39.70
C LEU A 584 17.82 2.86 -40.09
N PRO A 585 18.00 2.49 -41.39
CA PRO A 585 19.05 1.55 -41.82
C PRO A 585 20.04 2.13 -42.87
N SER A 586 21.12 1.40 -43.12
CA SER A 586 21.49 0.89 -44.47
C SER A 586 22.89 0.26 -44.46
N SER A 587 23.14 -0.68 -45.36
CA SER A 587 24.40 -1.43 -45.47
C SER A 587 25.21 -0.99 -46.70
N ALA A 588 26.48 -0.65 -46.52
CA ALA A 588 27.45 -0.63 -47.62
C ALA A 588 28.91 -0.75 -47.13
N SER A 589 29.67 -1.55 -47.88
CA SER A 589 31.12 -1.47 -48.15
C SER A 589 32.17 -1.28 -47.05
N ALA A 590 33.13 -2.18 -47.13
CA ALA A 590 34.42 -2.25 -46.45
C ALA A 590 35.34 -1.01 -46.54
N ASP A 591 36.34 -1.07 -45.65
CA ASP A 591 37.72 -0.60 -45.74
C ASP A 591 38.07 0.90 -45.62
N SER A 592 38.87 1.14 -44.58
CA SER A 592 39.57 2.39 -44.28
C SER A 592 40.92 2.43 -45.00
N VAL A 593 41.26 3.60 -45.55
CA VAL A 593 42.55 3.85 -46.19
C VAL A 593 43.57 4.39 -45.17
N ALA A 594 44.80 3.92 -45.28
CA ALA A 594 45.95 4.25 -44.45
C ALA A 594 46.50 5.68 -44.66
N GLN A 595 47.43 6.09 -43.77
CA GLN A 595 48.81 6.52 -44.10
C GLN A 595 49.54 6.80 -42.76
N ASN A 596 50.69 6.21 -42.40
CA ASN A 596 52.02 6.03 -43.02
C ASN A 596 53.04 7.11 -42.62
N SER A 597 54.17 6.70 -42.02
CA SER A 597 55.53 7.03 -42.50
C SER A 597 56.67 6.32 -41.72
N SER A 598 57.20 5.22 -42.29
CA SER A 598 58.52 5.16 -42.98
C SER A 598 59.81 5.76 -42.37
N PRO A 599 61.04 5.33 -42.79
CA PRO A 599 61.44 4.05 -43.43
C PRO A 599 62.88 3.50 -43.10
N ALA A 600 63.21 2.36 -43.76
CA ALA A 600 64.56 1.93 -44.23
C ALA A 600 65.55 1.33 -43.21
N ARG A 601 66.48 0.39 -43.56
CA ARG A 601 66.77 -0.51 -44.71
C ARG A 601 67.88 -1.52 -44.22
N ALA A 602 68.23 -2.65 -44.83
CA ALA A 602 67.69 -3.52 -45.90
C ALA A 602 68.43 -4.88 -45.91
N SER A 603 67.80 -5.98 -46.37
CA SER A 603 68.48 -7.01 -47.18
C SER A 603 67.47 -7.86 -47.99
N THR A 604 67.81 -8.08 -49.25
CA THR A 604 67.19 -9.01 -50.24
C THR A 604 68.22 -10.15 -50.54
N PRO A 605 67.97 -11.19 -51.38
CA PRO A 605 66.79 -11.51 -52.21
C PRO A 605 66.28 -13.00 -52.21
N VAL A 606 65.01 -13.17 -52.60
CA VAL A 606 64.46 -14.19 -53.56
C VAL A 606 64.33 -15.70 -53.20
N GLN A 607 63.12 -16.19 -53.50
CA GLN A 607 62.54 -17.55 -53.57
C GLN A 607 63.18 -18.47 -54.66
N PRO A 608 63.02 -19.83 -54.68
CA PRO A 608 61.72 -20.46 -55.01
C PRO A 608 61.40 -21.93 -54.57
N THR A 609 60.08 -22.20 -54.54
CA THR A 609 59.41 -23.50 -54.84
C THR A 609 59.62 -24.74 -53.95
N ALA A 610 58.63 -25.64 -53.98
CA ALA A 610 58.44 -26.74 -53.03
C ALA A 610 59.10 -28.08 -53.45
N SER A 611 59.58 -28.84 -52.46
CA SER A 611 59.49 -30.32 -52.38
C SER A 611 60.07 -30.85 -51.05
N SER A 612 59.70 -32.08 -50.69
CA SER A 612 60.04 -32.82 -49.44
C SER A 612 61.51 -33.31 -49.38
N PRO A 613 61.94 -34.09 -48.36
CA PRO A 613 61.95 -33.86 -46.90
C PRO A 613 63.36 -34.05 -46.27
N ALA A 614 63.58 -33.63 -45.02
CA ALA A 614 64.86 -33.79 -44.30
C ALA A 614 64.66 -34.06 -42.77
N PRO A 615 65.69 -34.53 -42.02
CA PRO A 615 65.51 -35.65 -41.08
C PRO A 615 65.26 -35.31 -39.59
N ALA A 616 65.07 -36.37 -38.79
CA ALA A 616 64.44 -36.36 -37.47
C ALA A 616 65.24 -35.63 -36.35
N PRO A 617 64.53 -34.93 -35.42
CA PRO A 617 65.12 -34.35 -34.22
C PRO A 617 65.32 -35.37 -33.08
N ALA A 618 66.23 -35.06 -32.16
CA ALA A 618 66.44 -35.80 -30.92
C ALA A 618 65.22 -35.68 -29.96
N ALA A 619 65.09 -36.63 -29.04
CA ALA A 619 63.88 -36.80 -28.23
C ALA A 619 63.64 -35.68 -27.20
N PRO A 620 62.37 -35.35 -26.85
CA PRO A 620 62.04 -34.21 -25.99
C PRO A 620 62.05 -34.56 -24.48
N GLU A 621 62.29 -33.56 -23.64
CA GLU A 621 62.02 -33.65 -22.19
C GLU A 621 60.51 -33.85 -21.90
N PRO A 622 60.14 -34.61 -20.85
CA PRO A 622 58.74 -34.88 -20.53
C PRO A 622 58.02 -33.66 -19.93
N ALA A 623 56.85 -33.34 -20.47
CA ALA A 623 56.00 -32.24 -20.00
C ALA A 623 55.47 -32.45 -18.56
N PRO A 624 55.23 -31.37 -17.79
CA PRO A 624 54.82 -31.46 -16.39
C PRO A 624 53.40 -32.05 -16.22
N ILE A 625 53.31 -33.05 -15.34
CA ILE A 625 52.05 -33.73 -14.99
C ILE A 625 51.18 -32.81 -14.12
N ARG A 626 50.02 -32.37 -14.63
CA ARG A 626 48.99 -31.68 -13.84
C ARG A 626 48.20 -32.68 -13.00
N ASP A 627 48.62 -32.87 -11.76
CA ASP A 627 47.90 -33.64 -10.73
C ASP A 627 47.08 -32.68 -9.83
N GLN A 628 45.79 -32.98 -9.65
CA GLN A 628 44.86 -32.11 -8.92
C GLN A 628 45.18 -31.99 -7.41
N ILE A 629 45.82 -33.00 -6.82
CA ILE A 629 46.20 -32.99 -5.40
C ILE A 629 47.42 -32.09 -5.18
N ILE A 630 48.34 -32.02 -6.14
CA ILE A 630 49.43 -31.02 -6.14
C ILE A 630 48.85 -29.60 -6.16
N SER A 631 47.84 -29.34 -7.00
CA SER A 631 47.16 -28.03 -7.06
C SER A 631 46.54 -27.65 -5.70
N GLN A 632 45.92 -28.60 -5.00
CA GLN A 632 45.34 -28.37 -3.68
C GLN A 632 46.40 -28.06 -2.61
N TYR A 633 47.57 -28.72 -2.64
CA TYR A 633 48.67 -28.38 -1.73
C TYR A 633 49.29 -27.01 -2.06
N GLU A 634 49.38 -26.64 -3.34
CA GLU A 634 49.86 -25.32 -3.77
C GLU A 634 48.90 -24.19 -3.34
N GLU A 635 47.58 -24.39 -3.43
CA GLU A 635 46.58 -23.46 -2.88
C GLU A 635 46.66 -23.36 -1.34
N ASN A 636 46.81 -24.48 -0.63
CA ASN A 636 46.97 -24.48 0.83
C ASN A 636 48.27 -23.77 1.26
N LYS A 637 49.38 -23.96 0.52
CA LYS A 637 50.62 -23.20 0.73
C LYS A 637 50.39 -21.70 0.59
N GLN A 638 49.69 -21.26 -0.46
CA GLN A 638 49.37 -19.84 -0.65
C GLN A 638 48.51 -19.27 0.49
N ARG A 639 47.54 -20.05 1.01
CA ARG A 639 46.75 -19.65 2.19
C ARG A 639 47.62 -19.45 3.43
N TRP A 640 48.58 -20.35 3.70
CA TRP A 640 49.51 -20.18 4.83
C TRP A 640 50.45 -18.98 4.68
N VAL A 641 50.95 -18.71 3.47
CA VAL A 641 51.73 -17.49 3.17
C VAL A 641 50.91 -16.24 3.44
N TRP A 642 49.67 -16.18 2.96
CA TRP A 642 48.80 -15.02 3.12
C TRP A 642 48.40 -14.79 4.59
N LEU A 643 48.14 -15.85 5.35
CA LEU A 643 47.90 -15.78 6.80
C LEU A 643 49.13 -15.32 7.58
N GLY A 644 50.34 -15.78 7.21
CA GLY A 644 51.60 -15.34 7.82
C GLY A 644 51.89 -13.86 7.55
N LEU A 645 51.68 -13.40 6.31
CA LEU A 645 51.80 -11.98 5.93
C LEU A 645 50.78 -11.11 6.67
N ARG A 646 49.54 -11.59 6.82
CA ARG A 646 48.50 -10.89 7.59
C ARG A 646 48.84 -10.81 9.08
N ALA A 647 49.32 -11.90 9.70
CA ALA A 647 49.77 -11.88 11.08
C ALA A 647 50.94 -10.89 11.30
N GLY A 648 51.88 -10.81 10.35
CA GLY A 648 52.96 -9.81 10.39
C GLY A 648 52.45 -8.36 10.25
N ARG A 649 51.50 -8.13 9.34
CA ARG A 649 50.85 -6.82 9.11
C ARG A 649 50.06 -6.34 10.33
N ASP A 650 49.28 -7.23 10.94
CA ASP A 650 48.40 -6.90 12.06
C ASP A 650 49.22 -6.62 13.35
N LEU A 651 50.48 -7.09 13.42
CA LEU A 651 51.44 -6.76 14.49
C LEU A 651 52.18 -5.43 14.29
N TYR A 652 52.41 -4.98 13.04
CA TYR A 652 53.21 -3.77 12.76
C TYR A 652 52.66 -2.98 11.56
N SER A 653 52.03 -1.83 11.83
CA SER A 653 51.26 -1.07 10.82
C SER A 653 51.82 0.31 10.41
N SER A 654 53.04 0.67 10.80
CA SER A 654 53.58 2.05 10.66
C SER A 654 54.65 2.28 9.59
N PHE A 655 55.09 1.26 8.83
CA PHE A 655 56.14 1.40 7.82
C PHE A 655 55.81 0.67 6.52
N PHE A 656 55.34 1.40 5.52
CA PHE A 656 55.25 0.94 4.13
C PHE A 656 55.53 2.08 3.15
N ASP A 657 56.81 2.23 2.77
CA ASP A 657 57.22 2.95 1.54
C ASP A 657 58.56 2.41 1.00
N VAL A 658 58.79 1.10 1.13
CA VAL A 658 59.97 0.39 0.59
C VAL A 658 59.54 -0.95 -0.01
N ASP A 659 60.15 -1.31 -1.13
CA ASP A 659 59.79 -2.44 -1.99
C ASP A 659 59.78 -3.80 -1.25
N ALA A 660 58.61 -4.45 -1.25
CA ALA A 660 58.26 -5.52 -0.30
C ALA A 660 58.88 -6.89 -0.59
N LEU A 661 59.68 -7.01 -1.66
CA LEU A 661 60.10 -8.31 -2.21
C LEU A 661 61.42 -8.87 -1.65
N ASN A 662 62.19 -8.13 -0.85
CA ASN A 662 63.56 -8.55 -0.48
C ASN A 662 63.97 -8.59 0.99
N HIS A 663 63.43 -7.79 1.93
CA HIS A 663 64.07 -7.62 3.27
C HIS A 663 63.12 -7.84 4.47
N PHE A 664 62.62 -9.07 4.63
CA PHE A 664 61.87 -9.47 5.84
C PHE A 664 62.76 -9.74 7.06
N GLU A 665 64.00 -10.21 6.88
CA GLU A 665 64.90 -10.54 8.01
C GLU A 665 65.43 -9.30 8.76
N GLN A 666 65.67 -8.18 8.06
CA GLN A 666 66.14 -6.94 8.69
C GLN A 666 65.04 -6.23 9.51
N TYR A 667 63.77 -6.53 9.23
CA TYR A 667 62.62 -5.91 9.89
C TYR A 667 62.49 -6.29 11.38
N VAL A 668 62.99 -7.47 11.76
CA VAL A 668 62.80 -8.06 13.09
C VAL A 668 63.70 -7.43 14.17
N ILE A 669 64.76 -6.73 13.78
CA ILE A 669 65.81 -6.27 14.70
C ILE A 669 65.51 -4.87 15.29
N THR A 670 64.65 -4.08 14.65
CA THR A 670 64.52 -2.63 14.94
C THR A 670 63.38 -2.25 15.88
N THR A 671 62.54 -3.21 16.30
CA THR A 671 61.26 -2.95 16.98
C THR A 671 61.24 -3.15 18.50
N GLU A 672 62.36 -3.48 19.14
CA GLU A 672 62.42 -3.79 20.59
C GLU A 672 62.28 -2.58 21.55
N THR A 673 61.95 -1.37 21.08
CA THR A 673 61.85 -0.18 21.96
C THR A 673 60.64 0.73 21.68
N GLN A 674 59.48 0.44 22.29
CA GLN A 674 58.72 1.32 23.21
C GLN A 674 57.22 0.97 23.31
N ASP A 675 56.68 1.05 24.54
CA ASP A 675 55.29 0.75 24.90
C ASP A 675 54.24 1.79 24.43
N HIS A 676 53.02 1.31 24.18
CA HIS A 676 51.83 2.15 24.00
C HIS A 676 50.86 2.04 25.19
N ASN A 677 50.46 3.18 25.74
CA ASN A 677 49.50 3.26 26.84
C ASN A 677 48.09 3.68 26.35
N THR A 678 47.05 3.25 27.07
CA THR A 678 45.64 3.29 26.63
C THR A 678 45.00 4.69 26.66
N ARG A 679 43.95 4.91 25.85
CA ARG A 679 43.06 6.09 25.98
C ARG A 679 41.59 5.70 26.21
N ARG A 680 41.01 6.25 27.28
CA ARG A 680 39.55 6.39 27.46
C ARG A 680 39.05 7.61 26.68
N PHE A 681 37.77 7.61 26.30
CA PHE A 681 37.09 8.81 25.83
C PHE A 681 36.46 9.57 27.01
N GLU A 682 36.81 10.85 27.15
CA GLU A 682 36.10 11.82 28.00
C GLU A 682 35.27 12.77 27.13
N TRP A 683 34.14 13.23 27.66
CA TRP A 683 33.29 14.21 26.98
C TRP A 683 33.87 15.62 27.15
N ALA A 684 34.24 16.27 26.04
CA ALA A 684 34.78 17.62 26.07
C ALA A 684 33.68 18.66 26.35
N THR A 685 33.69 19.25 27.55
CA THR A 685 32.89 20.43 27.86
C THR A 685 33.49 21.67 27.17
N PRO A 686 32.70 22.45 26.40
CA PRO A 686 33.14 23.75 25.91
C PRO A 686 33.38 24.70 27.09
N LYS A 687 34.62 25.20 27.24
CA LYS A 687 34.98 26.24 28.20
C LYS A 687 34.48 27.60 27.71
N ASP A 688 33.19 27.88 27.90
CA ASP A 688 32.63 29.21 27.71
C ASP A 688 31.65 29.58 28.83
N THR A 689 32.23 29.88 30.00
CA THR A 689 31.52 29.98 31.29
C THR A 689 30.73 31.27 31.49
N ASN A 690 30.68 32.17 30.49
CA ASN A 690 30.06 33.50 30.62
C ASN A 690 28.87 33.78 29.67
N ALA A 691 28.52 32.89 28.75
CA ALA A 691 27.31 33.05 27.92
C ALA A 691 26.06 32.59 28.66
N ALA A 692 25.00 33.43 28.72
CA ALA A 692 23.73 33.10 29.36
C ALA A 692 23.06 31.84 28.76
N SER A 693 22.30 31.10 29.57
CA SER A 693 21.57 29.90 29.11
C SER A 693 20.54 30.26 28.04
N SER A 694 20.59 29.58 26.90
CA SER A 694 19.64 29.82 25.80
C SER A 694 18.26 29.25 26.17
N ARG A 695 17.19 30.04 25.97
CA ARG A 695 15.83 29.57 26.24
C ARG A 695 15.27 28.79 25.06
N VAL A 696 14.73 27.61 25.32
CA VAL A 696 14.14 26.73 24.30
C VAL A 696 12.66 26.54 24.62
N LEU A 697 11.80 26.83 23.66
CA LEU A 697 10.37 26.55 23.78
C LEU A 697 10.07 25.12 23.33
N VAL A 698 9.61 24.27 24.24
CA VAL A 698 9.14 22.91 23.93
C VAL A 698 7.62 22.90 24.02
N THR A 699 6.93 22.71 22.90
CA THR A 699 5.45 22.60 22.94
C THR A 699 5.03 21.14 23.04
N GLY A 700 4.03 20.83 23.87
CA GLY A 700 3.70 19.44 24.22
C GLY A 700 4.69 18.84 25.22
N GLY A 701 5.39 19.70 25.97
CA GLY A 701 6.49 19.32 26.87
C GLY A 701 6.07 18.42 28.02
N ALA A 702 4.81 18.41 28.44
CA ALA A 702 4.31 17.50 29.46
C ALA A 702 3.92 16.11 28.89
N GLY A 703 3.89 15.96 27.57
CA GLY A 703 3.63 14.69 26.90
C GLY A 703 4.80 13.70 27.01
N TYR A 704 4.59 12.47 26.54
CA TYR A 704 5.57 11.38 26.61
C TYR A 704 6.94 11.74 26.02
N ILE A 705 7.00 12.07 24.72
CA ILE A 705 8.28 12.44 24.07
C ILE A 705 8.76 13.79 24.59
N GLY A 706 7.84 14.74 24.81
CA GLY A 706 8.13 16.08 25.33
C GLY A 706 8.93 16.05 26.62
N SER A 707 8.45 15.33 27.64
CA SER A 707 9.11 15.25 28.96
C SER A 707 10.54 14.69 28.87
N HIS A 708 10.78 13.72 27.99
CA HIS A 708 12.12 13.15 27.76
C HIS A 708 13.03 14.12 26.98
N VAL A 709 12.49 14.90 26.03
CA VAL A 709 13.22 15.98 25.34
C VAL A 709 13.58 17.10 26.32
N VAL A 710 12.64 17.53 27.18
CA VAL A 710 12.90 18.52 28.23
C VAL A 710 14.02 18.04 29.14
N TYR A 711 13.95 16.80 29.62
CA TYR A 711 15.01 16.18 30.43
C TYR A 711 16.37 16.19 29.72
N ALA A 712 16.44 15.72 28.47
CA ALA A 712 17.69 15.70 27.70
C ALA A 712 18.27 17.10 27.45
N LEU A 713 17.43 18.13 27.28
CA LEU A 713 17.89 19.53 27.20
C LEU A 713 18.49 20.01 28.53
N GLN A 714 17.83 19.70 29.65
CA GLN A 714 18.28 20.08 30.99
C GLN A 714 19.56 19.35 31.44
N GLU A 715 19.78 18.10 31.03
CA GLU A 715 21.04 17.38 31.28
C GLU A 715 22.25 18.14 30.73
N THR A 716 22.10 18.88 29.62
CA THR A 716 23.21 19.65 29.03
C THR A 716 23.63 20.88 29.82
N ARG A 717 22.81 21.35 30.77
CA ARG A 717 22.95 22.62 31.53
C ARG A 717 23.07 23.91 30.68
N ARG A 718 23.01 23.81 29.34
CA ARG A 718 23.11 24.95 28.39
C ARG A 718 21.77 25.62 28.14
N TYR A 719 20.68 24.87 28.23
CA TYR A 719 19.33 25.31 27.88
C TYR A 719 18.46 25.49 29.12
N LYS A 720 17.66 26.56 29.14
CA LYS A 720 16.52 26.70 30.05
C LYS A 720 15.24 26.45 29.27
N VAL A 721 14.34 25.63 29.81
CA VAL A 721 13.16 25.18 29.06
C VAL A 721 11.93 26.00 29.42
N VAL A 722 11.27 26.49 28.38
CA VAL A 722 9.92 27.03 28.40
C VAL A 722 8.99 25.95 27.85
N SER A 723 7.96 25.55 28.58
CA SER A 723 7.01 24.52 28.13
C SER A 723 5.63 25.12 27.89
N ILE A 724 5.03 24.86 26.73
CA ILE A 724 3.61 25.14 26.44
C ILE A 724 2.88 23.83 26.22
N ASP A 725 1.83 23.56 26.99
CA ASP A 725 1.00 22.35 26.86
C ASP A 725 -0.44 22.67 27.30
N ASN A 726 -1.47 22.16 26.60
CA ASN A 726 -2.87 22.36 26.99
C ASN A 726 -3.40 21.24 27.90
N HIS A 727 -2.56 20.24 28.21
CA HIS A 727 -2.89 19.07 29.01
C HIS A 727 -4.09 18.26 28.52
N HIS A 728 -4.33 18.23 27.21
CA HIS A 728 -5.37 17.38 26.59
C HIS A 728 -5.05 15.88 26.74
N ASN A 729 -3.79 15.48 26.53
CA ASN A 729 -3.32 14.09 26.68
C ASN A 729 -1.94 14.03 27.36
N SER A 730 -1.78 14.82 28.42
CA SER A 730 -0.56 14.93 29.24
C SER A 730 -0.94 15.30 30.68
N THR A 731 0.06 15.50 31.56
CA THR A 731 -0.16 15.91 32.96
C THR A 731 0.98 16.82 33.44
N PRO A 732 0.70 17.94 34.12
CA PRO A 732 1.73 18.83 34.65
C PRO A 732 2.77 18.13 35.53
N LYS A 733 2.36 17.05 36.23
CA LYS A 733 3.23 16.23 37.09
C LYS A 733 4.43 15.64 36.35
N ALA A 734 4.32 15.39 35.04
CA ALA A 734 5.44 14.92 34.24
C ALA A 734 6.61 15.93 34.26
N LEU A 735 6.32 17.23 34.09
CA LEU A 735 7.33 18.29 34.14
C LEU A 735 7.93 18.46 35.55
N VAL A 736 7.11 18.34 36.60
CA VAL A 736 7.60 18.38 37.99
C VAL A 736 8.64 17.27 38.22
N ARG A 737 8.33 16.04 37.80
CA ARG A 737 9.27 14.90 37.93
C ARG A 737 10.48 15.00 37.01
N VAL A 738 10.38 15.66 35.85
CA VAL A 738 11.54 16.00 35.01
C VAL A 738 12.48 16.97 35.75
N ALA A 739 11.94 18.04 36.34
CA ALA A 739 12.72 19.00 37.11
C ALA A 739 13.38 18.34 38.35
N GLU A 740 12.65 17.48 39.06
CA GLU A 740 13.20 16.67 40.16
C GLU A 740 14.35 15.77 39.70
N LEU A 741 14.19 15.03 38.58
CA LEU A 741 15.26 14.22 38.00
C LEU A 741 16.49 15.07 37.63
N ALA A 742 16.28 16.18 36.93
CA ALA A 742 17.35 17.06 36.48
C ALA A 742 18.10 17.70 37.67
N ARG A 743 17.39 17.99 38.78
CA ARG A 743 17.91 18.54 40.03
C ARG A 743 18.65 17.49 40.87
N ASN A 744 18.15 16.26 40.94
CA ASN A 744 18.82 15.14 41.62
C ASN A 744 20.14 14.75 40.93
N ASN A 745 20.26 15.01 39.63
CA ASN A 745 21.49 14.81 38.84
C ASN A 745 22.44 16.03 38.89
N LEU A 746 22.26 16.99 39.82
CA LEU A 746 23.22 18.06 40.06
C LEU A 746 24.31 17.63 41.05
N PRO A 747 25.57 18.04 40.85
CA PRO A 747 26.61 17.88 41.86
C PRO A 747 26.34 18.77 43.08
N ALA A 748 26.90 18.43 44.24
CA ALA A 748 26.64 19.13 45.50
C ALA A 748 27.02 20.63 45.48
N ASP A 749 28.02 20.98 44.68
CA ASP A 749 28.57 22.32 44.46
C ASP A 749 27.95 23.05 43.24
N ALA A 750 26.87 22.52 42.66
CA ALA A 750 26.22 23.07 41.47
C ALA A 750 25.93 24.58 41.57
N SER A 751 26.28 25.31 40.50
CA SER A 751 26.13 26.75 40.44
C SER A 751 24.66 27.19 40.44
N ALA A 752 24.41 28.48 40.70
CA ALA A 752 23.07 29.04 40.59
C ALA A 752 22.49 28.89 39.17
N ARG A 753 23.34 28.90 38.13
CA ARG A 753 22.97 28.65 36.73
C ARG A 753 22.55 27.20 36.50
N ASP A 754 23.31 26.25 37.03
CA ASP A 754 22.98 24.82 36.85
C ASP A 754 21.64 24.49 37.51
N LYS A 755 21.40 25.08 38.70
CA LYS A 755 20.10 25.02 39.40
C LYS A 755 18.98 25.66 38.57
N ASP A 756 19.18 26.87 38.04
CA ASP A 756 18.19 27.53 37.17
C ASP A 756 17.89 26.75 35.88
N SER A 757 18.86 25.99 35.35
CA SER A 757 18.64 25.10 34.20
C SER A 757 17.72 23.91 34.50
N THR A 758 17.56 23.53 35.78
CA THR A 758 16.64 22.46 36.20
C THR A 758 15.21 22.92 36.41
N GLU A 759 14.97 24.23 36.45
CA GLU A 759 13.62 24.79 36.49
C GLU A 759 13.00 24.85 35.08
N ILE A 760 11.67 24.67 35.02
CA ILE A 760 10.90 24.64 33.76
C ILE A 760 9.83 25.73 33.85
N ASP A 761 9.89 26.71 32.96
CA ASP A 761 8.85 27.73 32.87
C ASP A 761 7.63 27.13 32.13
N SER A 762 6.72 26.51 32.88
CA SER A 762 5.53 25.82 32.33
C SER A 762 4.31 26.74 32.20
N TYR A 763 3.67 26.73 31.03
CA TYR A 763 2.46 27.48 30.72
C TYR A 763 1.36 26.55 30.18
N THR A 764 0.20 26.59 30.83
CA THR A 764 -1.02 25.98 30.29
C THR A 764 -1.59 26.89 29.21
N ALA A 765 -1.43 26.53 27.95
CA ALA A 765 -1.89 27.32 26.81
C ALA A 765 -2.19 26.44 25.59
N ASP A 766 -3.21 26.84 24.82
CA ASP A 766 -3.66 26.15 23.61
C ASP A 766 -3.11 26.83 22.34
N LEU A 767 -2.32 26.10 21.56
CA LEU A 767 -1.70 26.61 20.33
C LEU A 767 -2.72 26.89 19.20
N THR A 768 -3.96 26.39 19.30
CA THR A 768 -5.02 26.78 18.36
C THR A 768 -5.46 28.23 18.54
N LYS A 769 -5.11 28.86 19.68
CA LYS A 769 -5.45 30.25 20.02
C LYS A 769 -4.20 31.14 19.97
N PRO A 770 -4.05 32.00 18.95
CA PRO A 770 -2.84 32.83 18.76
C PRO A 770 -2.48 33.69 19.97
N GLU A 771 -3.48 34.22 20.67
CA GLU A 771 -3.29 35.13 21.81
C GLU A 771 -2.73 34.42 23.05
N GLU A 772 -2.99 33.12 23.23
CA GLU A 772 -2.38 32.35 24.33
C GLU A 772 -0.90 32.08 24.05
N ILE A 773 -0.52 31.84 22.79
CA ILE A 773 0.89 31.76 22.37
C ILE A 773 1.57 33.12 22.56
N ARG A 774 0.95 34.20 22.06
CA ARG A 774 1.48 35.57 22.11
C ARG A 774 1.87 35.98 23.53
N ARG A 775 1.00 35.77 24.52
CA ARG A 775 1.27 36.08 25.94
C ARG A 775 2.53 35.41 26.48
N VAL A 776 2.84 34.18 26.05
CA VAL A 776 4.06 33.49 26.50
C VAL A 776 5.29 34.13 25.86
N PHE A 777 5.26 34.45 24.57
CA PHE A 777 6.36 35.15 23.89
C PHE A 777 6.58 36.57 24.43
N GLU A 778 5.51 37.31 24.72
CA GLU A 778 5.56 38.66 25.33
C GLU A 778 6.34 38.70 26.64
N LYS A 779 6.21 37.66 27.48
CA LYS A 779 6.95 37.55 28.75
C LYS A 779 8.47 37.46 28.58
N TYR A 780 8.96 36.97 27.43
CA TYR A 780 10.41 36.88 27.15
C TYR A 780 10.91 37.98 26.19
N GLY A 781 10.02 38.62 25.44
CA GLY A 781 10.35 39.66 24.46
C GLY A 781 11.00 39.12 23.18
N LYS A 782 11.25 40.03 22.23
CA LYS A 782 11.88 39.68 20.94
C LYS A 782 13.28 39.11 21.14
N GLY A 783 13.58 37.99 20.48
CA GLY A 783 14.82 37.24 20.65
C GLY A 783 15.01 36.58 22.03
N GLY A 784 14.03 36.67 22.93
CA GLY A 784 14.11 36.12 24.29
C GLY A 784 14.04 34.59 24.36
N ILE A 785 13.50 33.96 23.31
CA ILE A 785 13.48 32.52 23.04
C ILE A 785 14.40 32.25 21.84
N TRP A 786 15.33 31.31 21.98
CA TRP A 786 16.39 31.05 21.00
C TRP A 786 15.93 30.11 19.87
N GLY A 787 15.05 29.16 20.19
CA GLY A 787 14.51 28.19 19.25
C GLY A 787 13.36 27.37 19.84
N ILE A 788 12.66 26.65 18.98
CA ILE A 788 11.43 25.91 19.29
C ILE A 788 11.61 24.43 18.96
N VAL A 789 11.13 23.56 19.83
CA VAL A 789 10.90 22.14 19.56
C VAL A 789 9.40 21.87 19.62
N HIS A 790 8.78 21.67 18.45
CA HIS A 790 7.33 21.58 18.32
C HIS A 790 6.86 20.11 18.29
N ILE A 791 6.45 19.59 19.45
CA ILE A 791 5.99 18.20 19.65
C ILE A 791 4.45 18.11 19.74
N ALA A 792 3.80 19.18 20.21
CA ALA A 792 2.34 19.27 20.40
C ALA A 792 1.53 18.90 19.14
N ALA A 793 0.84 17.77 19.20
CA ALA A 793 -0.10 17.31 18.17
C ALA A 793 -1.06 16.27 18.75
N TYR A 794 -2.26 16.15 18.18
CA TYR A 794 -3.08 14.95 18.32
C TYR A 794 -2.46 13.84 17.46
N LYS A 795 -2.38 12.62 18.00
CA LYS A 795 -1.52 11.53 17.47
C LYS A 795 -2.19 10.18 17.23
N ALA A 796 -3.48 10.02 17.55
CA ALA A 796 -4.15 8.73 17.44
C ALA A 796 -4.62 8.50 15.99
N VAL A 797 -3.96 7.58 15.28
CA VAL A 797 -4.21 7.32 13.85
C VAL A 797 -5.67 6.95 13.57
N GLY A 798 -6.25 6.04 14.36
CA GLY A 798 -7.65 5.62 14.20
C GLY A 798 -8.65 6.74 14.47
N GLU A 799 -8.47 7.48 15.57
CA GLU A 799 -9.31 8.65 15.89
C GLU A 799 -9.23 9.72 14.80
N SER A 800 -8.05 9.94 14.20
CA SER A 800 -7.90 10.89 13.09
C SER A 800 -8.74 10.54 11.87
N THR A 801 -9.10 9.26 11.66
CA THR A 801 -10.05 8.86 10.59
C THR A 801 -11.51 9.08 10.95
N GLN A 802 -11.84 9.25 12.24
CA GLN A 802 -13.19 9.52 12.73
C GLN A 802 -13.47 11.02 12.84
N ILE A 803 -12.50 11.81 13.32
CA ILE A 803 -12.59 13.28 13.49
C ILE A 803 -11.49 14.05 12.73
N PRO A 804 -11.39 13.89 11.39
CA PRO A 804 -10.29 14.43 10.60
C PRO A 804 -10.17 15.97 10.65
N LEU A 805 -11.29 16.70 10.65
CA LEU A 805 -11.28 18.17 10.70
C LEU A 805 -10.65 18.69 11.99
N THR A 806 -10.96 18.07 13.13
CA THR A 806 -10.34 18.38 14.42
C THR A 806 -8.82 18.16 14.39
N TYR A 807 -8.36 17.10 13.73
CA TYR A 807 -6.92 16.84 13.55
C TYR A 807 -6.22 17.89 12.68
N TYR A 808 -6.83 18.32 11.56
CA TYR A 808 -6.27 19.40 10.74
C TYR A 808 -6.26 20.75 11.48
N ALA A 809 -7.38 21.13 12.09
CA ALA A 809 -7.49 22.38 12.84
C ALA A 809 -6.50 22.44 14.03
N ASN A 810 -6.36 21.33 14.77
CA ASN A 810 -5.40 21.24 15.86
C ASN A 810 -3.96 21.23 15.33
N ASN A 811 -3.56 20.23 14.52
CA ASN A 811 -2.15 20.02 14.21
C ASN A 811 -1.60 21.07 13.22
N VAL A 812 -2.32 21.33 12.13
CA VAL A 812 -1.86 22.27 11.08
C VAL A 812 -2.10 23.72 11.54
N GLY A 813 -3.28 24.00 12.10
CA GLY A 813 -3.62 25.33 12.63
C GLY A 813 -2.69 25.78 13.76
N ALA A 814 -2.38 24.91 14.72
CA ALA A 814 -1.39 25.20 15.76
C ALA A 814 0.01 25.46 15.19
N THR A 815 0.44 24.66 14.20
CA THR A 815 1.76 24.85 13.55
C THR A 815 1.84 26.25 12.91
N ILE A 816 0.82 26.65 12.13
CA ILE A 816 0.75 27.97 11.47
C ILE A 816 0.74 29.10 12.51
N ASN A 817 -0.10 28.98 13.56
CA ASN A 817 -0.18 29.98 14.62
C ASN A 817 1.18 30.16 15.33
N LEU A 818 1.84 29.05 15.69
CA LEU A 818 3.13 29.06 16.37
C LEU A 818 4.22 29.68 15.49
N LEU A 819 4.32 29.31 14.22
CA LEU A 819 5.29 29.88 13.27
C LEU A 819 5.07 31.39 13.07
N ARG A 820 3.82 31.84 12.95
CA ARG A 820 3.48 33.27 12.82
C ARG A 820 3.95 34.06 14.04
N ILE A 821 3.55 33.65 15.25
CA ILE A 821 3.96 34.35 16.48
C ILE A 821 5.47 34.28 16.67
N ALA A 822 6.11 33.13 16.42
CA ALA A 822 7.56 32.99 16.49
C ALA A 822 8.30 33.95 15.53
N SER A 823 7.76 34.18 14.32
CA SER A 823 8.26 35.19 13.38
C SER A 823 8.19 36.62 13.93
N GLU A 824 7.09 36.98 14.60
CA GLU A 824 6.90 38.33 15.17
C GLU A 824 7.89 38.63 16.30
N PHE A 825 8.34 37.60 17.02
CA PHE A 825 9.30 37.68 18.13
C PHE A 825 10.73 37.25 17.77
N ASP A 826 11.05 37.12 16.48
CA ASP A 826 12.39 36.79 15.95
C ASP A 826 12.97 35.45 16.43
N CYS A 827 12.10 34.46 16.67
CA CYS A 827 12.44 33.10 17.06
C CYS A 827 12.35 32.12 15.87
N THR A 828 13.34 32.17 14.97
CA THR A 828 13.27 31.52 13.65
C THR A 828 14.05 30.19 13.52
N ARG A 829 14.36 29.53 14.65
CA ARG A 829 14.97 28.19 14.73
C ARG A 829 13.92 27.17 15.16
N PHE A 830 13.64 26.17 14.33
CA PHE A 830 12.49 25.28 14.54
C PHE A 830 12.84 23.79 14.34
N VAL A 831 12.68 22.97 15.39
CA VAL A 831 12.69 21.50 15.28
C VAL A 831 11.25 21.02 15.26
N TYR A 832 10.84 20.33 14.19
CA TYR A 832 9.49 19.79 14.03
C TYR A 832 9.43 18.30 14.30
N SER A 833 8.48 17.87 15.13
CA SER A 833 8.21 16.46 15.38
C SER A 833 7.28 15.89 14.32
N SER A 834 7.85 15.21 13.32
CA SER A 834 7.13 14.50 12.26
C SER A 834 6.93 13.02 12.62
N SER A 835 6.73 12.13 11.64
CA SER A 835 6.50 10.70 11.88
C SER A 835 6.73 9.88 10.62
N ALA A 836 7.16 8.62 10.74
CA ALA A 836 7.22 7.67 9.63
C ALA A 836 5.89 7.49 8.87
N THR A 837 4.74 7.86 9.47
CA THR A 837 3.42 7.84 8.79
C THR A 837 3.33 8.76 7.57
N VAL A 838 4.26 9.70 7.39
CA VAL A 838 4.38 10.53 6.18
C VAL A 838 4.66 9.71 4.92
N TYR A 839 5.31 8.56 5.04
CA TYR A 839 5.69 7.71 3.90
C TYR A 839 4.55 6.83 3.37
N GLY A 840 3.47 6.62 4.13
CA GLY A 840 2.40 5.71 3.73
C GLY A 840 2.89 4.25 3.64
N ILE A 841 2.61 3.57 2.53
CA ILE A 841 3.19 2.26 2.21
C ILE A 841 4.47 2.50 1.39
N PRO A 842 5.67 2.32 1.97
CA PRO A 842 6.93 2.57 1.26
C PRO A 842 7.21 1.49 0.21
N PRO A 843 7.88 1.82 -0.90
CA PRO A 843 8.31 0.84 -1.90
C PRO A 843 9.62 0.13 -1.55
N VAL A 844 10.38 0.65 -0.59
CA VAL A 844 11.71 0.17 -0.19
C VAL A 844 11.78 0.11 1.33
N ILE A 845 12.34 -0.98 1.86
CA ILE A 845 12.65 -1.20 3.27
C ILE A 845 14.14 -1.60 3.35
N PRO A 846 14.96 -0.99 4.23
CA PRO A 846 14.63 0.13 5.11
C PRO A 846 14.31 1.43 4.35
N ILE A 847 13.56 2.35 4.98
CA ILE A 847 12.98 3.53 4.33
C ILE A 847 13.94 4.73 4.41
N PRO A 848 14.51 5.23 3.30
CA PRO A 848 15.29 6.47 3.27
C PRO A 848 14.42 7.73 3.23
N GLU A 849 14.95 8.88 3.64
CA GLU A 849 14.24 10.17 3.67
C GLU A 849 13.84 10.70 2.29
N SER A 850 14.51 10.20 1.23
CA SER A 850 14.17 10.43 -0.18
C SER A 850 12.87 9.73 -0.63
N THR A 851 12.29 8.87 0.21
CA THR A 851 11.00 8.22 -0.07
C THR A 851 9.89 9.27 -0.17
N ARG A 852 9.10 9.20 -1.24
CA ARG A 852 8.01 10.14 -1.50
C ARG A 852 6.98 10.12 -0.37
N LEU A 853 6.58 11.31 0.08
CA LEU A 853 5.53 11.46 1.09
C LEU A 853 4.15 11.09 0.52
N GLN A 854 3.51 10.08 1.10
CA GLN A 854 2.22 9.52 0.68
C GLN A 854 1.35 9.08 1.87
N ALA A 855 1.21 9.94 2.87
CA ALA A 855 0.41 9.67 4.07
C ALA A 855 -1.04 9.23 3.77
N GLN A 856 -1.43 8.08 4.32
CA GLN A 856 -2.75 7.49 4.11
C GLN A 856 -3.79 7.95 5.15
N SER A 857 -3.38 8.16 6.40
CA SER A 857 -4.25 8.64 7.48
C SER A 857 -4.31 10.17 7.58
N PRO A 858 -5.41 10.77 8.08
CA PRO A 858 -5.48 12.20 8.35
C PRO A 858 -4.37 12.69 9.28
N TYR A 859 -4.04 11.95 10.35
CA TYR A 859 -2.86 12.25 11.18
C TYR A 859 -1.57 12.39 10.35
N GLY A 860 -1.24 11.40 9.51
CA GLY A 860 -0.05 11.46 8.65
C GLY A 860 -0.10 12.64 7.68
N LYS A 861 -1.30 12.95 7.13
CA LYS A 861 -1.50 14.12 6.25
C LYS A 861 -1.24 15.44 6.98
N THR A 862 -1.61 15.57 8.27
CA THR A 862 -1.24 16.76 9.07
C THR A 862 0.28 16.93 9.17
N LYS A 863 1.04 15.83 9.33
CA LYS A 863 2.51 15.88 9.38
C LYS A 863 3.12 16.29 8.03
N VAL A 864 2.63 15.74 6.92
CA VAL A 864 3.06 16.16 5.57
C VAL A 864 2.76 17.64 5.33
N MET A 865 1.54 18.10 5.63
CA MET A 865 1.16 19.52 5.47
C MET A 865 2.04 20.44 6.32
N SER A 866 2.31 20.10 7.58
CA SER A 866 3.20 20.87 8.44
C SER A 866 4.64 20.90 7.92
N GLU A 867 5.18 19.77 7.42
CA GLU A 867 6.51 19.76 6.77
C GLU A 867 6.55 20.71 5.56
N THR A 868 5.56 20.63 4.66
CA THR A 868 5.47 21.53 3.49
C THR A 868 5.38 23.00 3.89
N ILE A 869 4.55 23.36 4.88
CA ILE A 869 4.43 24.74 5.38
C ILE A 869 5.77 25.26 5.94
N ILE A 870 6.53 24.42 6.63
CA ILE A 870 7.84 24.77 7.21
C ILE A 870 8.89 24.89 6.10
N GLU A 871 8.88 24.00 5.11
CA GLU A 871 9.74 24.04 3.92
C GLU A 871 9.49 25.32 3.10
N ASP A 872 8.23 25.62 2.79
CA ASP A 872 7.80 26.84 2.08
C ASP A 872 8.25 28.11 2.83
N LEU A 873 8.10 28.16 4.16
CA LEU A 873 8.56 29.27 4.99
C LEU A 873 10.09 29.43 4.97
N CYS A 874 10.83 28.32 5.05
CA CYS A 874 12.29 28.33 4.93
C CYS A 874 12.77 28.69 3.52
N GLY A 875 11.98 28.40 2.48
CA GLY A 875 12.24 28.81 1.10
C GLY A 875 11.89 30.28 0.82
N ALA A 876 10.89 30.83 1.51
CA ALA A 876 10.51 32.24 1.41
C ALA A 876 11.48 33.18 2.17
N GLU A 877 12.04 32.73 3.29
CA GLU A 877 12.95 33.51 4.14
C GLU A 877 14.29 32.76 4.45
N PRO A 878 15.06 32.32 3.44
CA PRO A 878 16.20 31.38 3.61
C PRO A 878 17.37 31.92 4.44
N SER A 879 17.54 33.25 4.47
CA SER A 879 18.53 33.90 5.31
C SER A 879 18.16 33.88 6.80
N ARG A 880 16.85 33.85 7.12
CA ARG A 880 16.29 34.11 8.45
C ARG A 880 15.80 32.84 9.15
N TRP A 881 15.06 31.97 8.45
CA TRP A 881 14.54 30.72 9.01
C TRP A 881 15.51 29.56 8.86
N ARG A 882 15.48 28.65 9.84
CA ARG A 882 16.18 27.37 9.83
C ARG A 882 15.30 26.33 10.52
N ALA A 883 15.01 25.23 9.85
CA ALA A 883 14.19 24.18 10.43
C ALA A 883 14.67 22.77 10.10
N LEU A 884 14.49 21.85 11.06
CA LEU A 884 14.74 20.42 10.88
C LEU A 884 13.48 19.63 11.25
N SER A 885 13.01 18.77 10.35
CA SER A 885 11.93 17.82 10.62
C SER A 885 12.49 16.47 11.07
N LEU A 886 11.96 15.93 12.16
CA LEU A 886 12.37 14.64 12.71
C LEU A 886 11.25 13.61 12.52
N ARG A 887 11.45 12.72 11.55
CA ARG A 887 10.53 11.63 11.19
C ARG A 887 10.85 10.40 12.03
N TYR A 888 10.37 10.37 13.27
CA TYR A 888 10.56 9.22 14.15
C TYR A 888 9.58 8.09 13.85
N PHE A 889 10.03 6.87 14.13
CA PHE A 889 9.29 5.63 13.89
C PHE A 889 8.43 5.29 15.11
N ASN A 890 8.75 4.26 15.90
CA ASN A 890 7.96 3.86 17.06
C ASN A 890 8.73 4.08 18.39
N PRO A 891 8.51 5.19 19.12
CA PRO A 891 9.20 5.45 20.38
C PRO A 891 8.75 4.48 21.49
N ALA A 892 9.70 3.94 22.24
CA ALA A 892 9.48 2.94 23.29
C ALA A 892 10.34 3.18 24.54
N GLY A 893 10.03 2.46 25.62
CA GLY A 893 10.72 2.60 26.89
C GLY A 893 10.17 3.71 27.77
N ALA A 894 11.02 4.17 28.68
CA ALA A 894 10.76 5.24 29.63
C ALA A 894 12.12 5.73 30.16
N HIS A 895 12.13 6.68 31.10
CA HIS A 895 13.37 7.00 31.81
C HIS A 895 13.72 5.86 32.80
N PRO A 896 14.97 5.38 32.88
CA PRO A 896 15.35 4.20 33.68
C PRO A 896 15.14 4.36 35.20
N SER A 897 14.90 5.58 35.70
CA SER A 897 14.44 5.79 37.08
C SER A 897 13.03 5.23 37.34
N GLY A 898 12.18 5.17 36.31
CA GLY A 898 10.75 4.90 36.42
C GLY A 898 9.94 6.07 36.98
N LEU A 899 10.45 7.31 36.95
CA LEU A 899 9.71 8.51 37.37
C LEU A 899 8.96 9.22 36.22
N ILE A 900 9.36 9.01 34.97
CA ILE A 900 8.67 9.52 33.78
C ILE A 900 8.59 8.44 32.69
N GLY A 901 7.49 8.42 31.95
CA GLY A 901 7.17 7.47 30.88
C GLY A 901 5.88 7.85 30.15
N GLU A 902 5.37 6.97 29.28
CA GLU A 902 4.09 7.17 28.60
C GLU A 902 2.90 6.86 29.53
N ASP A 903 1.97 7.82 29.66
CA ASP A 903 0.71 7.66 30.38
C ASP A 903 -0.45 8.09 29.46
N PRO A 904 -0.95 7.18 28.61
CA PRO A 904 -2.02 7.50 27.68
C PRO A 904 -3.35 7.62 28.43
N ARG A 905 -4.11 8.69 28.18
CA ARG A 905 -5.48 8.80 28.69
C ARG A 905 -6.41 7.83 27.95
N GLY A 906 -7.25 7.14 28.70
CA GLY A 906 -8.15 6.11 28.16
C GLY A 906 -7.41 4.82 27.76
N ARG A 907 -7.96 4.08 26.80
CA ARG A 907 -7.32 2.85 26.28
C ARG A 907 -6.13 3.21 25.37
N PRO A 908 -4.92 2.65 25.58
CA PRO A 908 -3.79 2.91 24.70
C PRO A 908 -4.04 2.45 23.26
N GLY A 909 -3.76 3.32 22.29
CA GLY A 909 -3.73 2.95 20.87
C GLY A 909 -2.44 2.24 20.42
N ASN A 910 -1.37 2.35 21.20
CA ASN A 910 -0.05 1.78 20.94
C ASN A 910 0.15 0.44 21.67
N LEU A 911 0.85 -0.51 21.02
CA LEU A 911 1.05 -1.87 21.52
C LEU A 911 1.78 -1.94 22.87
N LEU A 912 2.92 -1.25 23.02
CA LEU A 912 3.76 -1.37 24.22
C LEU A 912 3.06 -0.86 25.51
N PRO A 913 2.44 0.35 25.54
CA PRO A 913 1.66 0.77 26.70
C PRO A 913 0.43 -0.10 26.96
N LEU A 914 -0.19 -0.67 25.92
CA LEU A 914 -1.29 -1.64 26.08
C LEU A 914 -0.80 -2.89 26.83
N LEU A 915 0.32 -3.48 26.41
CA LEU A 915 0.94 -4.63 27.08
C LEU A 915 1.35 -4.31 28.53
N ALA A 916 1.91 -3.12 28.78
CA ALA A 916 2.29 -2.69 30.12
C ALA A 916 1.05 -2.54 31.04
N GLN A 917 -0.02 -1.89 30.56
CA GLN A 917 -1.27 -1.70 31.30
C GLN A 917 -2.07 -3.00 31.52
N THR A 918 -2.00 -3.95 30.59
CA THR A 918 -2.56 -5.30 30.80
C THR A 918 -1.81 -6.04 31.92
N ALA A 919 -0.47 -5.96 31.97
CA ALA A 919 0.30 -6.66 32.99
C ALA A 919 0.12 -6.09 34.42
N VAL A 920 -0.18 -4.79 34.59
CA VAL A 920 -0.63 -4.25 35.89
C VAL A 920 -2.14 -4.39 36.14
N GLY A 921 -2.88 -5.08 35.26
CA GLY A 921 -4.31 -5.35 35.43
C GLY A 921 -5.26 -4.16 35.19
N ARG A 922 -4.75 -3.02 34.68
CA ARG A 922 -5.56 -1.84 34.31
C ARG A 922 -6.44 -2.13 33.09
N ILE A 923 -6.00 -3.03 32.21
CA ILE A 923 -6.75 -3.53 31.04
C ILE A 923 -6.92 -5.03 31.18
N LYS A 924 -8.17 -5.50 31.16
CA LYS A 924 -8.53 -6.92 31.38
C LYS A 924 -8.90 -7.66 30.10
N ASP A 925 -9.07 -6.95 29.00
CA ASP A 925 -9.36 -7.53 27.69
C ASP A 925 -8.13 -8.28 27.17
N LYS A 926 -8.38 -9.37 26.42
CA LYS A 926 -7.35 -10.02 25.61
C LYS A 926 -6.73 -9.04 24.62
N LEU A 927 -5.45 -9.26 24.31
CA LEU A 927 -4.78 -8.54 23.23
C LEU A 927 -5.32 -9.00 21.87
N GLN A 928 -5.55 -8.06 20.95
CA GLN A 928 -5.88 -8.36 19.56
C GLN A 928 -4.64 -8.13 18.70
N VAL A 929 -4.22 -9.16 17.96
CA VAL A 929 -3.13 -9.09 16.98
C VAL A 929 -3.75 -8.97 15.59
N PHE A 930 -3.52 -7.84 14.92
CA PHE A 930 -4.19 -7.50 13.66
C PHE A 930 -3.40 -8.04 12.47
N GLY A 931 -3.92 -9.10 11.85
CA GLY A 931 -3.33 -9.80 10.71
C GLY A 931 -2.18 -10.76 11.08
N ASN A 932 -2.14 -11.87 10.35
CA ASN A 932 -1.10 -12.91 10.40
C ASN A 932 -0.69 -13.37 8.98
N ASP A 933 -1.00 -12.56 7.98
CA ASP A 933 -0.87 -12.84 6.55
C ASP A 933 -0.16 -11.69 5.80
N TYR A 934 0.50 -10.78 6.53
CA TYR A 934 1.39 -9.79 5.95
C TYR A 934 2.66 -10.46 5.37
N PRO A 935 3.30 -9.88 4.34
CA PRO A 935 4.57 -10.37 3.79
C PRO A 935 5.75 -10.05 4.72
N THR A 936 5.74 -10.65 5.90
CA THR A 936 6.66 -10.43 7.03
C THR A 936 7.01 -11.78 7.70
N PRO A 937 8.11 -11.88 8.48
CA PRO A 937 8.64 -13.17 8.93
C PRO A 937 7.68 -14.07 9.74
N ASP A 938 6.73 -13.49 10.47
CA ASP A 938 5.70 -14.21 11.25
C ASP A 938 4.26 -13.84 10.84
N GLY A 939 4.11 -13.18 9.68
CA GLY A 939 2.82 -12.72 9.17
C GLY A 939 2.23 -11.49 9.88
N THR A 940 2.84 -10.99 10.96
CA THR A 940 2.37 -9.79 11.68
C THR A 940 3.11 -8.53 11.26
N CYS A 941 2.53 -7.36 11.54
CA CYS A 941 3.14 -6.06 11.21
C CYS A 941 4.52 -5.86 11.86
N VAL A 942 5.49 -5.37 11.08
CA VAL A 942 6.85 -5.04 11.52
C VAL A 942 7.00 -3.53 11.71
N ARG A 943 7.60 -3.11 12.82
CA ARG A 943 7.86 -1.70 13.13
C ARG A 943 9.25 -1.53 13.74
N ASP A 944 9.95 -0.46 13.38
CA ASP A 944 11.22 -0.06 14.00
C ASP A 944 10.96 0.71 15.30
N TYR A 945 11.29 0.07 16.42
CA TYR A 945 11.22 0.66 17.75
C TYR A 945 12.58 1.21 18.19
N LEU A 946 12.56 2.45 18.68
CA LEU A 946 13.71 3.13 19.27
C LEU A 946 13.41 3.62 20.68
N HIS A 947 14.43 3.68 21.54
CA HIS A 947 14.24 4.12 22.91
C HIS A 947 13.96 5.63 22.98
N VAL A 948 13.02 6.04 23.84
CA VAL A 948 12.55 7.43 23.94
C VAL A 948 13.67 8.41 24.34
N LEU A 949 14.65 7.96 25.13
CA LEU A 949 15.84 8.77 25.44
C LEU A 949 16.82 8.90 24.26
N ASP A 950 16.89 7.92 23.37
CA ASP A 950 17.68 8.05 22.13
C ASP A 950 16.98 9.06 21.22
N LEU A 951 15.66 8.95 21.05
CA LEU A 951 14.84 9.93 20.32
C LEU A 951 14.96 11.35 20.91
N ALA A 952 15.01 11.49 22.24
CA ALA A 952 15.21 12.77 22.91
C ALA A 952 16.58 13.39 22.58
N LYS A 953 17.65 12.59 22.55
CA LYS A 953 18.97 13.02 22.08
C LYS A 953 18.94 13.43 20.60
N GLY A 954 18.16 12.76 19.76
CA GLY A 954 17.93 13.18 18.37
C GLY A 954 17.36 14.60 18.25
N HIS A 955 16.44 14.98 19.15
CA HIS A 955 15.92 16.36 19.20
C HIS A 955 16.98 17.37 19.69
N LEU A 956 17.82 16.99 20.65
CA LEU A 956 18.96 17.82 21.09
C LEU A 956 19.97 18.04 19.95
N LEU A 957 20.39 16.99 19.25
CA LEU A 957 21.31 17.07 18.11
C LEU A 957 20.74 17.94 16.98
N ALA A 958 19.46 17.78 16.66
CA ALA A 958 18.78 18.63 15.69
C ALA A 958 18.70 20.10 16.13
N LEU A 959 18.47 20.36 17.42
CA LEU A 959 18.45 21.71 17.97
C LEU A 959 19.84 22.37 17.90
N GLU A 960 20.90 21.63 18.20
CA GLU A 960 22.30 22.08 18.04
C GLU A 960 22.63 22.36 16.57
N ALA A 961 22.16 21.52 15.65
CA ALA A 961 22.31 21.70 14.20
C ALA A 961 21.60 22.95 13.63
N LEU A 962 20.76 23.66 14.41
CA LEU A 962 20.19 24.96 14.03
C LEU A 962 21.10 26.16 14.38
N ALA A 963 22.26 25.93 15.01
CA ALA A 963 23.22 27.00 15.33
C ALA A 963 23.74 27.72 14.07
N PRO A 964 24.08 29.03 14.15
CA PRO A 964 24.46 29.83 12.98
C PRO A 964 25.55 29.24 12.08
N GLY A 965 26.58 28.62 12.66
CA GLY A 965 27.70 27.98 11.96
C GLY A 965 27.54 26.49 11.62
N SER A 966 26.33 25.93 11.75
CA SER A 966 26.05 24.54 11.37
C SER A 966 26.15 24.34 9.85
N LYS A 967 26.86 23.28 9.45
CA LYS A 967 27.05 22.85 8.05
C LYS A 967 25.97 21.93 7.51
N VAL A 968 24.98 21.58 8.33
CA VAL A 968 23.94 20.60 7.98
C VAL A 968 23.12 21.03 6.75
N PHE A 969 23.00 22.34 6.54
CA PHE A 969 22.32 22.97 5.40
C PHE A 969 23.20 23.22 4.17
N ASP A 970 24.52 22.98 4.24
CA ASP A 970 25.46 23.29 3.14
C ASP A 970 25.16 22.46 1.88
N ASN A 971 24.58 21.27 2.06
CA ASN A 971 24.19 20.34 1.00
C ASN A 971 22.68 20.36 0.68
N CYS A 972 21.96 21.44 1.02
CA CYS A 972 20.56 21.58 0.61
C CYS A 972 20.45 21.74 -0.92
N PRO A 973 19.45 21.09 -1.58
CA PRO A 973 19.25 21.23 -3.03
C PRO A 973 18.67 22.59 -3.46
N THR A 974 18.25 23.41 -2.50
CA THR A 974 17.75 24.78 -2.67
C THR A 974 18.37 25.68 -1.60
N GLU A 975 18.20 27.00 -1.71
CA GLU A 975 18.60 27.94 -0.65
C GLU A 975 17.80 27.78 0.65
N ALA A 976 16.70 27.01 0.64
CA ALA A 976 15.87 26.77 1.81
C ALA A 976 16.63 25.98 2.88
N ARG A 977 16.74 26.56 4.07
CA ARG A 977 17.36 25.89 5.23
C ARG A 977 16.38 24.97 5.94
N PHE A 978 15.89 23.98 5.21
CA PHE A 978 15.02 22.90 5.67
C PHE A 978 15.59 21.54 5.29
N LYS A 979 15.63 20.59 6.23
CA LYS A 979 15.91 19.16 5.98
C LYS A 979 15.05 18.29 6.89
N ALA A 980 14.83 17.04 6.47
CA ALA A 980 14.17 16.02 7.27
C ALA A 980 15.13 14.85 7.55
N TYR A 981 15.00 14.24 8.73
CA TYR A 981 15.80 13.09 9.17
C TYR A 981 14.91 11.99 9.75
N ASN A 982 15.19 10.74 9.40
CA ASN A 982 14.61 9.57 10.04
C ASN A 982 15.27 9.34 11.40
N LEU A 983 14.45 9.16 12.44
CA LEU A 983 14.92 8.71 13.75
C LEU A 983 14.32 7.33 14.05
N GLY A 984 15.11 6.30 13.76
CA GLY A 984 14.81 4.89 14.02
C GLY A 984 16.10 4.12 14.35
N LYS A 985 15.97 2.83 14.65
CA LYS A 985 17.08 1.93 14.94
C LYS A 985 17.68 1.27 13.68
N GLY A 986 16.95 1.27 12.57
CA GLY A 986 17.33 0.51 11.37
C GLY A 986 16.99 -0.97 11.44
N LYS A 987 16.20 -1.40 12.44
CA LYS A 987 15.84 -2.81 12.65
C LYS A 987 14.37 -2.95 13.01
N GLY A 988 13.59 -3.49 12.09
CA GLY A 988 12.19 -3.82 12.31
C GLY A 988 12.01 -4.98 13.31
N MET A 989 10.94 -4.89 14.10
CA MET A 989 10.49 -5.93 15.03
C MET A 989 9.00 -6.21 14.81
N SER A 990 8.61 -7.48 14.80
CA SER A 990 7.23 -7.91 14.59
C SER A 990 6.38 -7.77 15.86
N VAL A 991 5.04 -7.78 15.73
CA VAL A 991 4.12 -7.74 16.88
C VAL A 991 4.42 -8.86 17.88
N LEU A 992 4.66 -10.10 17.40
CA LEU A 992 4.90 -11.23 18.29
C LEU A 992 6.28 -11.17 18.98
N GLN A 993 7.31 -10.65 18.31
CA GLN A 993 8.62 -10.38 18.94
C GLN A 993 8.50 -9.39 20.10
N ILE A 994 7.64 -8.37 19.97
CA ILE A 994 7.41 -7.36 21.01
C ILE A 994 6.59 -7.94 22.17
N VAL A 995 5.58 -8.75 21.88
CA VAL A 995 4.81 -9.48 22.92
C VAL A 995 5.74 -10.40 23.71
N GLU A 996 6.65 -11.11 23.04
CA GLU A 996 7.62 -12.00 23.71
C GLU A 996 8.67 -11.23 24.52
N ALA A 997 9.18 -10.11 24.00
CA ALA A 997 10.10 -9.25 24.77
C ALA A 997 9.42 -8.65 26.02
N MET A 998 8.14 -8.25 25.90
CA MET A 998 7.35 -7.83 27.05
C MET A 998 7.09 -8.99 28.02
N ARG A 999 6.74 -10.20 27.55
CA ARG A 999 6.56 -11.40 28.40
C ARG A 999 7.82 -11.65 29.25
N LYS A 1000 9.01 -11.55 28.65
CA LYS A 1000 10.29 -11.66 29.36
C LYS A 1000 10.54 -10.55 30.37
N ALA A 1001 10.15 -9.31 30.07
CA ALA A 1001 10.35 -8.17 30.95
C ALA A 1001 9.37 -8.13 32.15
N THR A 1002 8.12 -8.58 31.95
CA THR A 1002 7.07 -8.50 32.98
C THR A 1002 6.83 -9.81 33.73
N GLY A 1003 7.17 -10.96 33.13
CA GLY A 1003 6.77 -12.28 33.61
C GLY A 1003 5.27 -12.57 33.42
N PHE A 1004 4.51 -11.66 32.80
CA PHE A 1004 3.08 -11.79 32.56
C PHE A 1004 2.81 -12.57 31.26
N ASP A 1005 1.94 -13.57 31.31
CA ASP A 1005 1.56 -14.31 30.10
C ASP A 1005 0.48 -13.58 29.29
N TYR A 1006 0.91 -12.96 28.20
CA TYR A 1006 0.04 -12.25 27.28
C TYR A 1006 -0.77 -13.19 26.40
N GLN A 1007 -2.02 -13.39 26.79
CA GLN A 1007 -3.04 -14.06 25.99
C GLN A 1007 -3.55 -13.12 24.88
N TYR A 1008 -3.51 -13.60 23.63
CA TYR A 1008 -3.92 -12.83 22.46
C TYR A 1008 -4.72 -13.65 21.45
N ASP A 1009 -5.66 -12.98 20.78
CA ASP A 1009 -6.41 -13.54 19.66
C ASP A 1009 -5.94 -12.86 18.36
N ILE A 1010 -5.68 -13.64 17.31
CA ILE A 1010 -5.37 -13.12 15.97
C ILE A 1010 -6.68 -12.75 15.28
N VAL A 1011 -6.78 -11.51 14.82
CA VAL A 1011 -7.96 -10.96 14.13
C VAL A 1011 -7.58 -10.46 12.73
N GLY A 1012 -8.57 -10.07 11.94
CA GLY A 1012 -8.34 -9.50 10.60
C GLY A 1012 -7.43 -8.27 10.61
N ARG A 1013 -6.82 -7.98 9.45
CA ARG A 1013 -5.95 -6.80 9.26
C ARG A 1013 -6.70 -5.51 9.62
N ARG A 1014 -6.02 -4.60 10.33
CA ARG A 1014 -6.55 -3.27 10.62
C ARG A 1014 -6.41 -2.37 9.40
N CYS A 1015 -7.46 -1.63 9.05
CA CYS A 1015 -7.41 -0.68 7.94
C CYS A 1015 -6.32 0.39 8.19
N GLY A 1016 -5.45 0.59 7.20
CA GLY A 1016 -4.33 1.54 7.27
C GLY A 1016 -3.04 1.01 7.90
N ASP A 1017 -2.98 -0.25 8.36
CA ASP A 1017 -1.72 -0.84 8.84
C ASP A 1017 -0.80 -1.24 7.67
N VAL A 1018 0.39 -0.64 7.66
CA VAL A 1018 1.48 -0.90 6.71
C VAL A 1018 2.20 -2.20 7.11
N PRO A 1019 2.64 -3.07 6.18
CA PRO A 1019 3.28 -4.34 6.54
C PRO A 1019 4.58 -4.17 7.35
N ASP A 1020 5.51 -3.35 6.85
CA ASP A 1020 6.80 -3.04 7.48
C ASP A 1020 7.03 -1.53 7.46
N LEU A 1021 7.46 -0.99 8.59
CA LEU A 1021 7.94 0.38 8.73
C LEU A 1021 9.27 0.35 9.50
N THR A 1022 10.36 0.15 8.75
CA THR A 1022 11.74 0.16 9.28
C THR A 1022 12.55 1.32 8.70
N ALA A 1023 13.25 2.08 9.54
CA ALA A 1023 13.98 3.28 9.10
C ALA A 1023 15.28 2.93 8.37
N ASP A 1024 15.70 3.74 7.41
CA ASP A 1024 17.13 3.91 7.14
C ASP A 1024 17.64 5.07 8.02
N PRO A 1025 18.52 4.83 9.01
CA PRO A 1025 19.08 5.86 9.89
C PRO A 1025 20.34 6.53 9.32
N ALA A 1026 20.89 6.05 8.18
CA ALA A 1026 22.24 6.40 7.74
C ALA A 1026 22.47 7.90 7.52
N LEU A 1027 21.43 8.65 7.11
CA LEU A 1027 21.52 10.11 6.92
C LEU A 1027 21.63 10.84 8.27
N ALA A 1028 20.85 10.44 9.27
CA ALA A 1028 20.90 11.02 10.62
C ALA A 1028 22.19 10.64 11.37
N GLU A 1029 22.68 9.41 11.19
CA GLU A 1029 24.00 8.98 11.68
C GLU A 1029 25.12 9.85 11.08
N LYS A 1030 25.12 10.03 9.76
CA LYS A 1030 26.18 10.74 9.03
C LYS A 1030 26.22 12.24 9.31
N GLU A 1031 25.06 12.91 9.36
CA GLU A 1031 25.00 14.38 9.40
C GLU A 1031 24.70 14.96 10.79
N LEU A 1032 24.00 14.22 11.66
CA LEU A 1032 23.69 14.65 13.03
C LEU A 1032 24.49 13.89 14.10
N GLY A 1033 25.14 12.77 13.75
CA GLY A 1033 25.76 11.86 14.74
C GLY A 1033 24.73 11.09 15.57
N PHE A 1034 23.48 11.01 15.11
CA PHE A 1034 22.40 10.32 15.83
C PHE A 1034 22.62 8.81 15.81
N THR A 1035 22.50 8.13 16.95
CA THR A 1035 22.53 6.67 17.05
C THR A 1035 21.49 6.18 18.07
N ALA A 1036 20.94 4.99 17.85
CA ALA A 1036 19.93 4.36 18.74
C ALA A 1036 20.43 3.01 19.28
N PRO A 1037 21.38 2.99 20.24
CA PRO A 1037 22.03 1.77 20.70
C PRO A 1037 21.10 0.83 21.48
N GLN A 1038 20.10 1.35 22.21
CA GLN A 1038 19.32 0.56 23.18
C GLN A 1038 18.57 -0.61 22.53
N SER A 1039 18.55 -1.77 23.18
CA SER A 1039 17.87 -2.97 22.68
C SER A 1039 16.37 -2.98 23.04
N LEU A 1040 15.60 -3.88 22.42
CA LEU A 1040 14.17 -4.04 22.72
C LEU A 1040 13.96 -4.44 24.18
N GLU A 1041 14.84 -5.29 24.73
CA GLU A 1041 14.81 -5.73 26.12
C GLU A 1041 14.98 -4.55 27.09
N VAL A 1042 15.85 -3.58 26.77
CA VAL A 1042 16.00 -2.34 27.53
C VAL A 1042 14.71 -1.51 27.46
N MET A 1043 14.12 -1.35 26.27
CA MET A 1043 12.85 -0.64 26.11
C MET A 1043 11.73 -1.28 26.92
N CYS A 1044 11.57 -2.60 26.85
CA CYS A 1044 10.57 -3.33 27.63
C CYS A 1044 10.81 -3.23 29.14
N ARG A 1045 12.07 -3.37 29.59
CA ARG A 1045 12.47 -3.22 31.01
C ARG A 1045 12.14 -1.84 31.55
N ASP A 1046 12.54 -0.77 30.85
CA ASP A 1046 12.39 0.59 31.36
C ASP A 1046 10.94 1.04 31.33
N LEU A 1047 10.17 0.65 30.30
CA LEU A 1047 8.71 0.80 30.28
C LEU A 1047 8.03 0.05 31.44
N TRP A 1048 8.46 -1.18 31.74
CA TRP A 1048 7.89 -1.96 32.83
C TRP A 1048 8.19 -1.33 34.19
N ASN A 1049 9.43 -0.90 34.43
CA ASN A 1049 9.85 -0.18 35.64
C ASN A 1049 9.10 1.15 35.84
N TRP A 1050 8.78 1.87 34.76
CA TRP A 1050 7.84 2.99 34.79
C TRP A 1050 6.44 2.53 35.23
N GLN A 1051 5.86 1.56 34.54
CA GLN A 1051 4.47 1.15 34.74
C GLN A 1051 4.23 0.50 36.12
N THR A 1052 5.19 -0.25 36.68
CA THR A 1052 5.09 -0.86 38.01
C THR A 1052 5.16 0.16 39.13
N LYS A 1053 5.99 1.20 38.98
CA LYS A 1053 6.08 2.30 39.97
C LYS A 1053 4.89 3.27 39.86
N ASN A 1054 4.19 3.27 38.72
CA ASN A 1054 3.12 4.19 38.41
C ASN A 1054 1.91 3.42 37.83
N PRO A 1055 1.28 2.52 38.61
CA PRO A 1055 0.24 1.60 38.09
C PRO A 1055 -0.96 2.34 37.50
N ASN A 1056 -1.32 3.50 38.07
CA ASN A 1056 -2.36 4.39 37.56
C ASN A 1056 -1.79 5.63 36.82
N GLY A 1057 -0.57 5.52 36.28
CA GLY A 1057 0.13 6.63 35.65
C GLY A 1057 0.56 7.70 36.65
N TYR A 1058 0.68 8.95 36.20
CA TYR A 1058 1.10 10.07 37.08
C TYR A 1058 0.04 10.45 38.14
N ASP A 1059 -1.20 9.96 38.00
CA ASP A 1059 -2.27 10.19 38.96
C ASP A 1059 -2.33 9.11 40.07
N GLY A 1060 -1.52 8.05 39.94
CA GLY A 1060 -1.34 7.02 40.96
C GLY A 1060 -0.43 7.40 42.13
N GLN A 1061 -0.69 8.52 42.82
CA GLN A 1061 -0.18 8.79 44.18
C GLN A 1061 -0.90 9.97 44.85
N GLN A 1062 -1.78 9.64 45.79
CA GLN A 1062 -1.71 10.09 47.18
C GLN A 1062 -1.56 8.84 48.05
#